data_AF-A0A4Y8JRU0-F1
#
_entry.id   AF-A0A4Y8JRU0-F1
#
_cell.length_a   1.000
_cell.length_b   1.000
_cell.length_c   1.000
_cell.angle_alpha   90.00
_cell.angle_beta   90.00
_cell.angle_gamma   90.00
#
_symmetry.space_group_name_H-M   'P 1'
#
loop_
_entity.id
_entity.type
_entity.pdbx_description
1 polymer ?
#
loop_
_entity_poly.entity_id
_entity_poly.type
_entity_poly.pdbx_seq_one_letter_code
_entity_poly.pdbx_strand_id
1 'polypeptide(L)'
;MSALNNAVVNSFGAKDTLRVGSTDYEVFRLDAVKGYELLPFSLKVLLENLLRTEDGANITAAHIRALGEWVPTAEPDTEIQFTPARVVMQDFTGVPCIVDLATMREAVAELGGDPKKINPLAPAELVIDHSVIADLFGTADALERNVEIEYERNGERYQFLRWGQTAFNDFKVVPPGTGIVHQVNLEYLARVTMTREVNGVLQAYPDTCVGTDSHTTMVNGLGVLAWGVGGIEAEAAMLGQSISMLIPKVVGFKLNGSIPAGVTATDVVLTITEILRKHGVVGKFVEFYGAGVAQVPLANRATIGNMSPEFGSTAAMFPIDDVTLGYLRLTGRSEEQVALVEAYAKLQGLWHDADKEPVFSEYLELDLGTVVPSIAGPKRPQDRVILTEAKSQFELDLQSYATQDLTVVDAAVDASFPASDPPGFTAEDENLDHVISHSHVSHAPISVSRPVEITTQAGANYTLDHGAVAVAAITSCTNTSNPSVMLAAGLLARNAVKKGLTSKPWVKTTLAPGSKVVTDYYEKAGLTSDLEALGFYTVGYGCTVCIGNTGPLIDEVTAAINDNDLAVTAVLSGNRNFEGRISPDVKMNYLASPPLVIAYALAGSMNFDFETDALGIGSDGNEVFLKDIWPDSAEVQATIDSSIDTGMFTKQYGHVFEGDERWRGLPTPASEVFEWDPESTYVRKPPYFDGMTMETTPVVDIVGARVLAKLGDSVTTDHISPAGSIKADSPAGAYLLEHGVDRADFNSYGSRRGNHEIMIRGTFANIRLRNQLLDGVEGGYTRDFTVDGAPQAFIYDASQNYQAQGTPLVIFGGKEYGSGSSRDWAAKGTSLLGVKAVITESFERIHRSNLIGMGVVPLQFPAGQSWASLGLDGTEIVTITGLDELNNGTTPKTVRVTAAPSPQSAAGKETVEFDAVVRIDTPGEADYYRNGGILQYVLRSLVA
;
A
#
# COMPACT_ATOMS: atom_id res chain seq x y z
N MET A 1 9.67 32.80 -16.02
CA MET A 1 8.70 33.35 -17.01
C MET A 1 8.44 32.40 -18.19
N SER A 2 7.39 31.55 -18.14
CA SER A 2 6.59 31.13 -19.33
C SER A 2 5.37 30.23 -19.04
N ALA A 3 5.18 29.66 -17.84
CA ALA A 3 4.15 28.63 -17.64
C ALA A 3 2.68 29.11 -17.52
N LEU A 4 2.43 30.42 -17.32
CA LEU A 4 1.08 30.91 -16.99
C LEU A 4 0.37 31.68 -18.13
N ASN A 5 0.90 31.69 -19.36
CA ASN A 5 0.27 32.45 -20.45
C ASN A 5 0.50 31.90 -21.88
N ASN A 6 0.87 30.63 -22.05
CA ASN A 6 0.92 30.04 -23.38
C ASN A 6 -0.49 29.63 -23.82
N ALA A 7 -0.97 30.21 -24.93
CA ALA A 7 -2.17 29.73 -25.61
C ALA A 7 -2.04 28.22 -25.85
N VAL A 8 -3.05 27.44 -25.43
CA VAL A 8 -3.07 25.98 -25.61
C VAL A 8 -2.72 25.65 -27.05
N VAL A 9 -1.55 25.03 -27.23
CA VAL A 9 -1.08 24.56 -28.53
C VAL A 9 -2.03 23.43 -28.95
N ASN A 10 -2.43 23.42 -30.22
CA ASN A 10 -3.34 22.42 -30.76
C ASN A 10 -2.76 21.91 -32.07
N SER A 11 -1.57 21.31 -32.00
CA SER A 11 -0.75 20.98 -33.17
C SER A 11 -1.45 20.01 -34.14
N PHE A 12 -2.42 19.23 -33.64
CA PHE A 12 -3.16 18.23 -34.41
C PHE A 12 -4.57 18.69 -34.80
N GLY A 13 -5.01 19.88 -34.39
CA GLY A 13 -6.39 20.31 -34.65
C GLY A 13 -7.43 19.44 -33.95
N ALA A 14 -7.10 18.87 -32.79
CA ALA A 14 -7.92 17.87 -32.09
C ALA A 14 -9.13 18.47 -31.34
N LYS A 15 -9.16 19.78 -31.10
CA LYS A 15 -10.29 20.45 -30.43
C LYS A 15 -11.59 20.28 -31.22
N ASP A 16 -12.63 19.83 -30.54
CA ASP A 16 -13.98 19.64 -31.08
C ASP A 16 -15.05 19.91 -30.00
N THR A 17 -16.32 19.94 -30.38
CA THR A 17 -17.46 20.13 -29.47
C THR A 17 -18.31 18.87 -29.35
N LEU A 18 -18.41 18.33 -28.14
CA LEU A 18 -19.36 17.27 -27.80
C LEU A 18 -20.63 17.88 -27.19
N ARG A 19 -21.77 17.68 -27.85
CA ARG A 19 -23.09 18.04 -27.31
C ARG A 19 -23.68 16.85 -26.53
N VAL A 20 -23.98 17.04 -25.25
CA VAL A 20 -24.75 16.07 -24.45
C VAL A 20 -25.96 16.76 -23.85
N GLY A 21 -27.16 16.33 -24.27
CA GLY A 21 -28.40 16.99 -23.93
C GLY A 21 -28.39 18.47 -24.36
N SER A 22 -28.44 19.38 -23.39
CA SER A 22 -28.42 20.83 -23.62
C SER A 22 -27.07 21.51 -23.37
N THR A 23 -26.02 20.75 -23.08
CA THR A 23 -24.70 21.28 -22.70
C THR A 23 -23.66 20.96 -23.78
N ASP A 24 -22.83 21.97 -24.10
CA ASP A 24 -21.68 21.83 -24.98
C ASP A 24 -20.41 21.64 -24.15
N TYR A 25 -19.59 20.67 -24.54
CA TYR A 25 -18.30 20.40 -23.93
C TYR A 25 -17.19 20.50 -24.99
N GLU A 26 -16.14 21.27 -24.71
CA GLU A 26 -14.91 21.18 -25.50
C GLU A 26 -14.21 19.85 -25.20
N VAL A 27 -13.82 19.13 -26.23
CA VAL A 27 -13.12 17.84 -26.15
C VAL A 27 -11.92 17.81 -27.09
N PHE A 28 -10.96 16.94 -26.82
CA PHE A 28 -9.77 16.75 -27.64
C PHE A 28 -9.82 15.36 -28.28
N ARG A 29 -10.10 15.30 -29.58
CA ARG A 29 -10.41 14.09 -30.32
C ARG A 29 -9.16 13.23 -30.55
N LEU A 30 -9.23 11.97 -30.14
CA LEU A 30 -8.14 11.02 -30.40
C LEU A 30 -7.93 10.70 -31.89
N ASP A 31 -9.01 10.78 -32.68
CA ASP A 31 -8.97 10.49 -34.12
C ASP A 31 -8.22 11.53 -34.97
N ALA A 32 -7.80 12.64 -34.35
CA ALA A 32 -6.87 13.59 -34.94
C ALA A 32 -5.42 13.04 -35.04
N VAL A 33 -5.10 11.97 -34.29
CA VAL A 33 -3.77 11.36 -34.26
C VAL A 33 -3.80 10.02 -34.99
N LYS A 34 -3.00 9.89 -36.04
CA LYS A 34 -2.89 8.63 -36.80
C LYS A 34 -2.40 7.50 -35.89
N GLY A 35 -3.05 6.33 -35.96
CA GLY A 35 -2.66 5.13 -35.20
C GLY A 35 -3.41 4.95 -33.88
N TYR A 36 -4.24 5.93 -33.47
CA TYR A 36 -5.00 5.87 -32.22
C TYR A 36 -5.93 4.64 -32.12
N GLU A 37 -6.38 4.09 -33.25
CA GLU A 37 -7.28 2.94 -33.29
C GLU A 37 -6.64 1.66 -32.74
N LEU A 38 -5.31 1.55 -32.88
CA LEU A 38 -4.53 0.40 -32.44
C LEU A 38 -4.18 0.45 -30.95
N LEU A 39 -4.33 1.62 -30.32
CA LEU A 39 -3.93 1.82 -28.94
C LEU A 39 -4.87 1.09 -27.97
N PRO A 40 -4.30 0.40 -26.96
CA PRO A 40 -5.02 0.00 -25.76
C PRO A 40 -5.79 1.16 -25.12
N PHE A 41 -6.86 0.85 -24.38
CA PHE A 41 -7.68 1.83 -23.66
C PHE A 41 -6.81 2.74 -22.78
N SER A 42 -5.87 2.15 -22.04
CA SER A 42 -4.97 2.88 -21.15
C SER A 42 -4.07 3.89 -21.89
N LEU A 43 -3.54 3.54 -23.06
CA LEU A 43 -2.74 4.46 -23.88
C LEU A 43 -3.58 5.54 -24.57
N LYS A 44 -4.85 5.27 -24.87
CA LYS A 44 -5.80 6.28 -25.35
C LYS A 44 -6.06 7.37 -24.31
N VAL A 45 -6.12 7.00 -23.03
CA VAL A 45 -6.23 7.97 -21.93
C VAL A 45 -4.98 8.84 -21.83
N LEU A 46 -3.78 8.26 -21.99
CA LEU A 46 -2.54 9.04 -22.05
C LEU A 46 -2.49 9.96 -23.29
N LEU A 47 -2.96 9.49 -24.44
CA LEU A 47 -3.01 10.28 -25.67
C LEU A 47 -3.94 11.49 -25.54
N GLU A 48 -5.13 11.30 -24.94
CA GLU A 48 -6.03 12.42 -24.62
C GLU A 48 -5.33 13.44 -23.73
N ASN A 49 -4.63 12.94 -22.71
CA ASN A 49 -3.94 13.78 -21.75
C ASN A 49 -2.96 14.70 -22.46
N LEU A 50 -2.06 14.14 -23.28
CA LEU A 50 -1.06 14.92 -24.01
C LEU A 50 -1.68 15.89 -25.02
N LEU A 51 -2.76 15.52 -25.71
CA LEU A 51 -3.47 16.40 -26.63
C LEU A 51 -4.06 17.62 -25.91
N ARG A 52 -4.66 17.40 -24.74
CA ARG A 52 -5.31 18.44 -23.96
C ARG A 52 -4.32 19.37 -23.27
N THR A 53 -3.17 18.85 -22.82
CA THR A 53 -2.18 19.60 -22.03
C THR A 53 -0.95 20.01 -22.83
N GLU A 54 -1.01 19.98 -24.17
CA GLU A 54 0.08 20.47 -25.03
C GLU A 54 0.44 21.94 -24.74
N ASP A 55 1.67 22.17 -24.30
CA ASP A 55 2.21 23.49 -23.94
C ASP A 55 3.36 23.96 -24.85
N GLY A 56 3.83 23.08 -25.74
CA GLY A 56 4.94 23.32 -26.67
C GLY A 56 6.33 23.30 -26.03
N ALA A 57 6.42 23.00 -24.73
CA ALA A 57 7.66 22.95 -23.96
C ALA A 57 7.82 21.59 -23.28
N ASN A 58 7.04 21.32 -22.23
CA ASN A 58 7.07 20.05 -21.51
C ASN A 58 6.28 18.97 -22.26
N ILE A 59 5.19 19.36 -22.93
CA ILE A 59 4.34 18.49 -23.75
C ILE A 59 4.34 19.03 -25.16
N THR A 60 4.96 18.27 -26.06
CA THR A 60 5.21 18.68 -27.45
C THR A 60 4.47 17.79 -28.45
N ALA A 61 4.32 18.27 -29.67
CA ALA A 61 3.81 17.47 -30.80
C ALA A 61 4.65 16.20 -31.09
N ALA A 62 5.90 16.12 -30.60
CA ALA A 62 6.69 14.90 -30.70
C ALA A 62 6.22 13.83 -29.69
N HIS A 63 5.92 14.22 -28.45
CA HIS A 63 5.37 13.31 -27.43
C HIS A 63 4.01 12.73 -27.89
N ILE A 64 3.14 13.57 -28.47
CA ILE A 64 1.84 13.12 -28.99
C ILE A 64 2.01 12.14 -30.17
N ARG A 65 2.93 12.42 -31.11
CA ARG A 65 3.23 11.49 -32.21
C ARG A 65 3.78 10.16 -31.71
N ALA A 66 4.63 10.17 -30.69
CA ALA A 66 5.22 8.96 -30.14
C ALA A 66 4.17 7.97 -29.62
N LEU A 67 3.09 8.46 -29.00
CA LEU A 67 1.96 7.59 -28.64
C LEU A 67 1.19 7.08 -29.86
N GLY A 68 0.91 7.92 -30.86
CA GLY A 68 0.24 7.48 -32.09
C GLY A 68 1.05 6.45 -32.90
N GLU A 69 2.38 6.51 -32.79
CA GLU A 69 3.34 5.61 -33.45
C GLU A 69 3.84 4.49 -32.51
N TRP A 70 3.15 4.26 -31.38
CA TRP A 70 3.55 3.27 -30.38
C TRP A 70 3.70 1.87 -30.98
N VAL A 71 4.85 1.25 -30.72
CA VAL A 71 5.19 -0.10 -31.18
C VAL A 71 5.11 -1.07 -30.00
N PRO A 72 4.13 -1.99 -29.95
CA PRO A 72 3.90 -2.84 -28.78
C PRO A 72 5.10 -3.70 -28.36
N THR A 73 5.95 -4.08 -29.31
CA THR A 73 7.11 -4.95 -29.10
C THR A 73 8.40 -4.20 -28.77
N ALA A 74 8.41 -2.87 -28.84
CA ALA A 74 9.60 -2.07 -28.52
C ALA A 74 9.82 -2.02 -27.01
N GLU A 75 11.08 -1.87 -26.59
CA GLU A 75 11.37 -1.52 -25.20
C GLU A 75 11.02 -0.05 -24.95
N PRO A 76 10.43 0.29 -23.79
CA PRO A 76 10.15 1.68 -23.44
C PRO A 76 11.43 2.52 -23.41
N ASP A 77 11.52 3.52 -24.29
CA ASP A 77 12.65 4.44 -24.39
C ASP A 77 12.24 5.91 -24.53
N THR A 78 10.93 6.16 -24.67
CA THR A 78 10.38 7.48 -24.94
C THR A 78 9.65 8.02 -23.71
N GLU A 79 10.12 9.16 -23.21
CA GLU A 79 9.50 9.92 -22.12
C GLU A 79 8.25 10.68 -22.62
N ILE A 80 7.23 10.71 -21.77
CA ILE A 80 6.08 11.60 -21.87
C ILE A 80 5.82 12.28 -20.51
N GLN A 81 5.08 13.37 -20.56
CA GLN A 81 4.71 14.18 -19.40
C GLN A 81 3.20 14.05 -19.16
N PHE A 82 2.82 13.39 -18.08
CA PHE A 82 1.43 13.09 -17.76
C PHE A 82 0.88 14.04 -16.69
N THR A 83 -0.19 14.77 -16.99
CA THR A 83 -0.83 15.69 -16.04
C THR A 83 -2.11 15.07 -15.46
N PRO A 84 -2.11 14.56 -14.21
CA PRO A 84 -3.29 13.92 -13.64
C PRO A 84 -4.45 14.91 -13.50
N ALA A 85 -5.70 14.42 -13.64
CA ALA A 85 -6.88 15.24 -13.50
C ALA A 85 -7.18 15.64 -12.05
N ARG A 86 -6.74 14.82 -11.08
CA ARG A 86 -6.90 15.02 -9.63
C ARG A 86 -5.87 14.21 -8.83
N VAL A 87 -5.75 14.56 -7.55
CA VAL A 87 -4.93 13.85 -6.57
C VAL A 87 -5.81 13.35 -5.42
N VAL A 88 -5.63 12.10 -5.01
CA VAL A 88 -6.29 11.53 -3.82
C VAL A 88 -5.28 11.21 -2.73
N MET A 89 -5.61 11.50 -1.49
CA MET A 89 -4.73 11.29 -0.34
C MET A 89 -5.47 10.60 0.80
N GLN A 90 -4.70 10.00 1.69
CA GLN A 90 -5.14 9.50 2.99
C GLN A 90 -4.35 10.19 4.11
N ASP A 91 -4.80 10.17 5.35
CA ASP A 91 -4.25 11.04 6.41
C ASP A 91 -2.79 10.76 6.83
N PHE A 92 -2.30 9.52 6.80
CA PHE A 92 -0.88 9.20 7.09
C PHE A 92 0.07 9.79 6.03
N THR A 93 -0.30 9.86 4.76
CA THR A 93 0.55 10.46 3.72
C THR A 93 0.14 11.88 3.36
N GLY A 94 -1.09 12.27 3.66
CA GLY A 94 -1.62 13.60 3.41
C GLY A 94 -1.16 14.62 4.44
N VAL A 95 -1.03 14.25 5.73
CA VAL A 95 -0.43 15.14 6.73
C VAL A 95 0.97 15.64 6.29
N PRO A 96 1.95 14.77 5.92
CA PRO A 96 3.23 15.26 5.43
C PRO A 96 3.10 16.08 4.13
N CYS A 97 2.16 15.77 3.22
CA CYS A 97 1.94 16.60 2.04
C CYS A 97 1.51 18.03 2.39
N ILE A 98 0.61 18.18 3.36
CA ILE A 98 0.16 19.50 3.80
C ILE A 98 1.26 20.23 4.60
N VAL A 99 2.10 19.50 5.36
CA VAL A 99 3.31 20.05 5.99
C VAL A 99 4.27 20.61 4.94
N ASP A 100 4.50 19.87 3.86
CA ASP A 100 5.39 20.29 2.79
C ASP A 100 4.84 21.53 2.08
N LEU A 101 3.55 21.57 1.72
CA LEU A 101 2.92 22.76 1.15
C LEU A 101 2.98 23.98 2.08
N ALA A 102 2.76 23.79 3.38
CA ALA A 102 2.88 24.86 4.38
C ALA A 102 4.32 25.39 4.46
N THR A 103 5.31 24.50 4.41
CA THR A 103 6.73 24.86 4.44
C THR A 103 7.16 25.55 3.14
N MET A 104 6.64 25.10 1.99
CA MET A 104 6.89 25.72 0.69
C MET A 104 6.34 27.16 0.64
N ARG A 105 5.21 27.46 1.29
CA ARG A 105 4.70 28.84 1.40
C ARG A 105 5.70 29.77 2.08
N GLU A 106 6.34 29.32 3.16
CA GLU A 106 7.38 30.10 3.84
C GLU A 106 8.63 30.23 2.98
N ALA A 107 9.11 29.15 2.38
CA ALA A 107 10.29 29.18 1.52
C ALA A 107 10.10 30.08 0.27
N VAL A 108 8.91 30.09 -0.33
CA VAL A 108 8.56 31.05 -1.40
C VAL A 108 8.61 32.49 -0.90
N ALA A 109 8.08 32.76 0.30
CA ALA A 109 8.14 34.10 0.90
C ALA A 109 9.60 34.55 1.13
N GLU A 110 10.44 33.66 1.67
CA GLU A 110 11.86 33.91 1.94
C GLU A 110 12.65 34.18 0.65
N LEU A 111 12.30 33.52 -0.46
CA LEU A 111 12.86 33.78 -1.80
C LEU A 111 12.25 35.01 -2.50
N GLY A 112 11.31 35.72 -1.86
CA GLY A 112 10.69 36.93 -2.39
C GLY A 112 9.53 36.71 -3.38
N GLY A 113 8.98 35.50 -3.44
CA GLY A 113 7.80 35.16 -4.24
C GLY A 113 6.47 35.37 -3.48
N ASP A 114 5.36 35.06 -4.15
CA ASP A 114 4.01 35.10 -3.55
C ASP A 114 3.62 33.72 -3.00
N PRO A 115 3.45 33.55 -1.67
CA PRO A 115 3.05 32.27 -1.07
C PRO A 115 1.74 31.71 -1.59
N LYS A 116 0.83 32.56 -2.10
CA LYS A 116 -0.47 32.13 -2.64
C LYS A 116 -0.37 31.30 -3.91
N LYS A 117 0.78 31.36 -4.60
CA LYS A 117 1.07 30.46 -5.73
C LYS A 117 1.25 29.01 -5.28
N ILE A 118 1.57 28.76 -4.01
CA ILE A 118 1.56 27.41 -3.44
C ILE A 118 0.11 27.07 -3.09
N ASN A 119 -0.58 26.54 -4.08
CA ASN A 119 -1.95 26.07 -3.98
C ASN A 119 -2.18 24.94 -4.99
N PRO A 120 -2.98 23.90 -4.66
CA PRO A 120 -3.38 22.91 -5.64
C PRO A 120 -4.04 23.55 -6.87
N LEU A 121 -3.64 23.11 -8.06
CA LEU A 121 -4.18 23.54 -9.36
C LEU A 121 -5.16 22.50 -9.93
N ALA A 122 -5.13 21.29 -9.40
CA ALA A 122 -6.10 20.22 -9.63
C ALA A 122 -6.81 19.87 -8.32
N PRO A 123 -8.04 19.31 -8.37
CA PRO A 123 -8.72 18.82 -7.18
C PRO A 123 -7.81 17.87 -6.37
N ALA A 124 -7.66 18.19 -5.09
CA ALA A 124 -6.90 17.41 -4.13
C ALA A 124 -7.82 16.96 -2.99
N GLU A 125 -8.05 15.66 -2.88
CA GLU A 125 -9.09 15.10 -2.01
C GLU A 125 -8.44 14.15 -1.01
N LEU A 126 -8.50 14.48 0.28
CA LEU A 126 -7.94 13.67 1.36
C LEU A 126 -9.05 12.95 2.12
N VAL A 127 -8.88 11.67 2.43
CA VAL A 127 -9.80 10.91 3.29
C VAL A 127 -9.08 10.51 4.58
N ILE A 128 -9.68 10.76 5.74
CA ILE A 128 -9.12 10.33 7.03
C ILE A 128 -9.64 8.93 7.37
N ASP A 129 -8.77 7.94 7.24
CA ASP A 129 -9.10 6.51 7.36
C ASP A 129 -7.99 5.63 7.97
N HIS A 130 -6.77 6.15 8.12
CA HIS A 130 -5.61 5.43 8.70
C HIS A 130 -5.45 5.68 10.21
N SER A 131 -6.27 6.54 10.81
CA SER A 131 -6.14 6.96 12.20
C SER A 131 -6.87 6.06 13.20
N VAL A 132 -8.00 5.48 12.82
CA VAL A 132 -8.77 4.59 13.69
C VAL A 132 -8.02 3.27 13.93
N ILE A 133 -7.99 2.86 15.20
CA ILE A 133 -7.40 1.61 15.67
C ILE A 133 -8.52 0.78 16.30
N ALA A 134 -8.50 -0.53 16.08
CA ALA A 134 -9.44 -1.45 16.72
C ALA A 134 -9.01 -1.73 18.18
N ASP A 135 -8.94 -0.69 19.00
CA ASP A 135 -8.55 -0.79 20.42
C ASP A 135 -9.54 -1.69 21.18
N LEU A 136 -10.83 -1.41 21.01
CA LEU A 136 -11.94 -2.22 21.51
C LEU A 136 -12.60 -3.00 20.37
N PHE A 137 -13.12 -4.19 20.69
CA PHE A 137 -13.74 -5.13 19.76
C PHE A 137 -14.71 -6.05 20.50
N GLY A 138 -15.56 -6.79 19.76
CA GLY A 138 -16.44 -7.79 20.35
C GLY A 138 -17.61 -7.25 21.19
N THR A 139 -17.79 -5.92 21.26
CA THR A 139 -18.85 -5.27 22.04
C THR A 139 -19.61 -4.22 21.21
N ALA A 140 -20.86 -3.94 21.61
CA ALA A 140 -21.74 -3.02 20.90
C ALA A 140 -21.26 -1.55 20.91
N ASP A 141 -20.47 -1.14 21.90
CA ASP A 141 -19.92 0.20 22.06
C ASP A 141 -18.52 0.38 21.44
N ALA A 142 -17.95 -0.68 20.83
CA ALA A 142 -16.60 -0.65 20.28
C ALA A 142 -16.39 0.48 19.26
N LEU A 143 -17.34 0.70 18.33
CA LEU A 143 -17.27 1.79 17.35
C LEU A 143 -17.18 3.17 18.03
N GLU A 144 -18.08 3.44 18.97
CA GLU A 144 -18.15 4.75 19.63
C GLU A 144 -16.85 5.04 20.37
N ARG A 145 -16.41 4.09 21.20
CA ARG A 145 -15.21 4.19 22.03
C ARG A 145 -13.93 4.27 21.22
N ASN A 146 -13.80 3.50 20.13
CA ASN A 146 -12.64 3.60 19.25
C ASN A 146 -12.55 4.96 18.57
N VAL A 147 -13.69 5.54 18.17
CA VAL A 147 -13.72 6.90 17.60
C VAL A 147 -13.40 7.96 18.67
N GLU A 148 -13.84 7.80 19.92
CA GLU A 148 -13.42 8.68 21.02
C GLU A 148 -11.90 8.67 21.20
N ILE A 149 -11.30 7.48 21.30
CA ILE A 149 -9.84 7.30 21.42
C ILE A 149 -9.12 7.87 20.20
N GLU A 150 -9.66 7.69 19.00
CA GLU A 150 -9.11 8.26 17.77
C GLU A 150 -9.03 9.79 17.83
N TYR A 151 -10.09 10.47 18.29
CA TYR A 151 -10.10 11.93 18.43
C TYR A 151 -9.16 12.42 19.53
N GLU A 152 -9.08 11.71 20.66
CA GLU A 152 -8.14 12.01 21.75
C GLU A 152 -6.69 11.96 21.26
N ARG A 153 -6.33 10.90 20.50
CA ARG A 153 -4.97 10.71 19.99
C ARG A 153 -4.60 11.64 18.85
N ASN A 154 -5.54 12.04 18.00
CA ASN A 154 -5.26 12.69 16.71
C ASN A 154 -5.76 14.14 16.61
N GLY A 155 -6.21 14.76 17.71
CA GLY A 155 -6.78 16.10 17.72
C GLY A 155 -5.92 17.15 17.00
N GLU A 156 -4.60 17.16 17.24
CA GLU A 156 -3.67 18.10 16.60
C GLU A 156 -3.56 17.88 15.08
N ARG A 157 -3.45 16.62 14.64
CA ARG A 157 -3.40 16.26 13.21
C ARG A 157 -4.69 16.68 12.50
N TYR A 158 -5.84 16.49 13.15
CA TYR A 158 -7.14 16.84 12.59
C TYR A 158 -7.33 18.35 12.51
N GLN A 159 -6.89 19.09 13.54
CA GLN A 159 -6.83 20.55 13.50
C GLN A 159 -5.95 21.03 12.35
N PHE A 160 -4.79 20.41 12.14
CA PHE A 160 -3.88 20.74 11.03
C PHE A 160 -4.52 20.49 9.66
N LEU A 161 -5.14 19.33 9.44
CA LEU A 161 -5.82 19.02 8.18
C LEU A 161 -7.02 19.95 7.92
N ARG A 162 -7.76 20.29 8.98
CA ARG A 162 -8.89 21.24 8.89
C ARG A 162 -8.42 22.65 8.56
N TRP A 163 -7.29 23.10 9.12
CA TRP A 163 -6.62 24.33 8.69
C TRP A 163 -6.28 24.27 7.19
N GLY A 164 -5.68 23.16 6.73
CA GLY A 164 -5.36 22.95 5.32
C GLY A 164 -6.57 23.13 4.41
N GLN A 165 -7.73 22.56 4.78
CA GLN A 165 -8.99 22.71 4.02
C GLN A 165 -9.43 24.17 3.88
N THR A 166 -9.12 25.03 4.84
CA THR A 166 -9.42 26.47 4.76
C THR A 166 -8.33 27.28 4.06
N ALA A 167 -7.09 26.79 4.08
CA ALA A 167 -5.92 27.50 3.58
C ALA A 167 -5.65 27.28 2.07
N PHE A 168 -6.22 26.23 1.46
CA PHE A 168 -6.01 25.84 0.07
C PHE A 168 -7.34 25.69 -0.69
N ASN A 169 -7.47 26.31 -1.87
CA ASN A 169 -8.77 26.43 -2.57
C ASN A 169 -9.34 25.11 -3.11
N ASP A 170 -8.49 24.25 -3.68
CA ASP A 170 -8.89 22.99 -4.34
C ASP A 170 -8.62 21.76 -3.45
N PHE A 171 -8.42 21.98 -2.15
CA PHE A 171 -8.17 20.92 -1.19
C PHE A 171 -9.42 20.63 -0.35
N LYS A 172 -9.86 19.37 -0.35
CA LYS A 172 -11.01 18.91 0.45
C LYS A 172 -10.62 17.75 1.34
N VAL A 173 -11.17 17.73 2.55
CA VAL A 173 -10.99 16.63 3.51
C VAL A 173 -12.32 15.95 3.75
N VAL A 174 -12.35 14.63 3.52
CA VAL A 174 -13.36 13.73 4.03
C VAL A 174 -12.97 13.38 5.48
N PRO A 175 -13.79 13.77 6.46
CA PRO A 175 -13.48 13.67 7.88
C PRO A 175 -13.52 12.23 8.41
N PRO A 176 -13.01 11.99 9.64
CA PRO A 176 -12.93 10.66 10.23
C PRO A 176 -14.29 9.97 10.34
N GLY A 177 -14.28 8.64 10.29
CA GLY A 177 -15.49 7.83 10.46
C GLY A 177 -16.47 7.86 9.29
N THR A 178 -16.02 8.29 8.10
CA THR A 178 -16.85 8.32 6.87
C THR A 178 -16.67 7.05 6.03
N GLY A 179 -15.42 6.59 5.87
CA GLY A 179 -15.05 5.46 5.04
C GLY A 179 -13.57 5.45 4.68
N ILE A 180 -13.16 4.44 3.90
CA ILE A 180 -11.79 4.24 3.43
C ILE A 180 -11.59 4.92 2.07
N VAL A 181 -10.44 5.56 1.86
CA VAL A 181 -10.09 6.40 0.72
C VAL A 181 -10.50 5.81 -0.62
N HIS A 182 -10.22 4.53 -0.86
CA HIS A 182 -10.48 3.90 -2.16
C HIS A 182 -11.96 3.55 -2.37
N GLN A 183 -12.67 3.19 -1.31
CA GLN A 183 -14.11 2.93 -1.39
C GLN A 183 -14.89 4.23 -1.54
N VAL A 184 -14.54 5.28 -0.78
CA VAL A 184 -15.08 6.64 -0.95
C VAL A 184 -14.75 7.19 -2.34
N ASN A 185 -13.55 6.90 -2.87
CA ASN A 185 -13.19 7.27 -4.24
C ASN A 185 -14.10 6.58 -5.26
N LEU A 186 -14.29 5.26 -5.16
CA LEU A 186 -15.14 4.51 -6.08
C LEU A 186 -16.61 4.93 -6.00
N GLU A 187 -17.14 5.06 -4.78
CA GLU A 187 -18.56 5.33 -4.51
C GLU A 187 -18.95 6.80 -4.66
N TYR A 188 -17.99 7.73 -4.56
CA TYR A 188 -18.28 9.17 -4.62
C TYR A 188 -17.28 10.02 -5.43
N LEU A 189 -15.99 10.01 -5.08
CA LEU A 189 -15.03 10.98 -5.65
C LEU A 189 -14.66 10.73 -7.12
N ALA A 190 -14.81 9.53 -7.66
CA ALA A 190 -14.50 9.27 -9.06
C ALA A 190 -15.59 9.85 -9.98
N ARG A 191 -15.15 10.54 -11.05
CA ARG A 191 -16.07 11.17 -12.03
C ARG A 191 -16.18 10.39 -13.33
N VAL A 192 -15.18 9.55 -13.65
CA VAL A 192 -15.00 8.81 -14.92
C VAL A 192 -14.76 9.74 -16.11
N THR A 193 -15.59 10.75 -16.31
CA THR A 193 -15.36 11.89 -17.21
C THR A 193 -15.42 13.17 -16.38
N MET A 194 -14.28 13.84 -16.30
CA MET A 194 -14.13 15.13 -15.62
C MET A 194 -14.75 16.25 -16.45
N THR A 195 -15.21 17.28 -15.75
CA THR A 195 -15.58 18.55 -16.37
C THR A 195 -14.86 19.68 -15.66
N ARG A 196 -14.36 20.67 -16.42
CA ARG A 196 -13.72 21.86 -15.85
C ARG A 196 -13.93 23.06 -16.76
N GLU A 197 -14.22 24.21 -16.17
CA GLU A 197 -14.18 25.47 -16.92
C GLU A 197 -12.73 25.92 -17.10
N VAL A 198 -12.31 26.10 -18.35
CA VAL A 198 -11.00 26.61 -18.74
C VAL A 198 -11.21 27.78 -19.69
N ASN A 199 -10.74 28.97 -19.31
CA ASN A 199 -10.92 30.20 -20.10
C ASN A 199 -12.39 30.50 -20.49
N GLY A 200 -13.35 30.16 -19.62
CA GLY A 200 -14.78 30.36 -19.85
C GLY A 200 -15.45 29.32 -20.75
N VAL A 201 -14.75 28.24 -21.11
CA VAL A 201 -15.30 27.10 -21.87
C VAL A 201 -15.35 25.88 -20.96
N LEU A 202 -16.48 25.18 -20.95
CA LEU A 202 -16.62 23.93 -20.23
C LEU A 202 -15.97 22.79 -21.03
N GLN A 203 -14.92 22.21 -20.47
CA GLN A 203 -14.16 21.14 -21.10
C GLN A 203 -14.52 19.79 -20.47
N ALA A 204 -14.57 18.72 -21.27
CA ALA A 204 -14.72 17.34 -20.80
C ALA A 204 -13.50 16.49 -21.17
N TYR A 205 -13.03 15.66 -20.23
CA TYR A 205 -11.84 14.83 -20.40
C TYR A 205 -11.88 13.60 -19.46
N PRO A 206 -11.08 12.54 -19.68
CA PRO A 206 -11.07 11.36 -18.81
C PRO A 206 -10.68 11.73 -17.38
N ASP A 207 -11.36 11.14 -16.41
CA ASP A 207 -10.87 11.13 -15.03
C ASP A 207 -9.57 10.31 -14.98
N THR A 208 -8.55 10.93 -14.39
CA THR A 208 -7.25 10.31 -14.14
C THR A 208 -6.74 10.75 -12.78
N CYS A 209 -6.12 9.85 -12.03
CA CYS A 209 -5.83 10.10 -10.63
C CYS A 209 -4.46 9.55 -10.25
N VAL A 210 -3.69 10.33 -9.51
CA VAL A 210 -2.59 9.77 -8.72
C VAL A 210 -2.93 9.90 -7.25
N GLY A 211 -2.50 8.93 -6.46
CA GLY A 211 -2.78 8.97 -5.04
C GLY A 211 -1.59 8.61 -4.18
N THR A 212 -1.55 9.18 -2.97
CA THR A 212 -0.51 8.91 -1.97
C THR A 212 -0.75 7.60 -1.22
N ASP A 213 -1.39 6.64 -1.89
CA ASP A 213 -1.59 5.26 -1.47
C ASP A 213 -1.44 4.33 -2.67
N SER A 214 -0.78 3.19 -2.49
CA SER A 214 -0.49 2.23 -3.56
C SER A 214 -1.75 1.68 -4.21
N HIS A 215 -2.83 1.46 -3.46
CA HIS A 215 -4.05 0.83 -3.97
C HIS A 215 -5.03 1.82 -4.62
N THR A 216 -4.57 3.04 -4.91
CA THR A 216 -5.31 4.03 -5.73
C THR A 216 -5.75 3.41 -7.06
N THR A 217 -5.02 2.39 -7.55
CA THR A 217 -5.37 1.54 -8.69
C THR A 217 -6.73 0.85 -8.58
N MET A 218 -7.37 0.81 -7.41
CA MET A 218 -8.72 0.25 -7.23
C MET A 218 -9.76 0.91 -8.14
N VAL A 219 -9.63 2.22 -8.40
CA VAL A 219 -10.57 2.95 -9.26
C VAL A 219 -10.43 2.59 -10.75
N ASN A 220 -9.37 1.86 -11.12
CA ASN A 220 -9.16 1.38 -12.48
C ASN A 220 -10.25 0.39 -12.94
N GLY A 221 -10.91 -0.28 -11.98
CA GLY A 221 -12.10 -1.10 -12.23
C GLY A 221 -13.31 -0.30 -12.73
N LEU A 222 -13.32 1.03 -12.54
CA LEU A 222 -14.32 1.98 -13.02
C LEU A 222 -13.92 2.64 -14.37
N GLY A 223 -12.77 2.26 -14.95
CA GLY A 223 -12.26 2.87 -16.19
C GLY A 223 -11.51 4.19 -16.00
N VAL A 224 -11.13 4.52 -14.77
CA VAL A 224 -10.31 5.69 -14.43
C VAL A 224 -8.85 5.27 -14.39
N LEU A 225 -7.97 5.89 -15.18
CA LEU A 225 -6.54 5.56 -15.13
C LEU A 225 -5.92 6.15 -13.87
N ALA A 226 -5.55 5.28 -12.92
CA ALA A 226 -4.97 5.71 -11.68
C ALA A 226 -3.90 4.77 -11.10
N TRP A 227 -2.99 5.34 -10.32
CA TRP A 227 -1.96 4.58 -9.61
C TRP A 227 -1.42 5.30 -8.37
N GLY A 228 -0.71 4.54 -7.52
CA GLY A 228 -0.04 5.07 -6.35
C GLY A 228 1.29 5.76 -6.67
N VAL A 229 1.51 6.91 -6.05
CA VAL A 229 2.75 7.71 -6.11
C VAL A 229 3.19 8.07 -4.68
N GLY A 230 4.43 8.53 -4.52
CA GLY A 230 4.88 9.11 -3.25
C GLY A 230 4.21 10.47 -2.97
N GLY A 231 4.20 10.88 -1.69
CA GLY A 231 3.70 12.21 -1.28
C GLY A 231 4.31 13.35 -2.10
N ILE A 232 5.62 13.28 -2.32
CA ILE A 232 6.39 14.32 -3.01
C ILE A 232 5.97 14.48 -4.49
N GLU A 233 5.74 13.37 -5.19
CA GLU A 233 5.20 13.40 -6.57
C GLU A 233 3.76 13.91 -6.59
N ALA A 234 2.94 13.51 -5.63
CA ALA A 234 1.57 14.01 -5.50
C ALA A 234 1.54 15.52 -5.22
N GLU A 235 2.45 16.05 -4.39
CA GLU A 235 2.60 17.48 -4.11
C GLU A 235 2.99 18.25 -5.37
N ALA A 236 3.98 17.75 -6.13
CA ALA A 236 4.35 18.35 -7.41
C ALA A 236 3.17 18.34 -8.40
N ALA A 237 2.42 17.24 -8.48
CA ALA A 237 1.23 17.12 -9.31
C ALA A 237 0.11 18.08 -8.87
N MET A 238 -0.10 18.24 -7.55
CA MET A 238 -1.02 19.25 -7.01
C MET A 238 -0.62 20.65 -7.45
N LEU A 239 0.67 20.96 -7.52
CA LEU A 239 1.19 22.25 -7.98
C LEU A 239 1.29 22.38 -9.52
N GLY A 240 0.69 21.46 -10.26
CA GLY A 240 0.58 21.48 -11.72
C GLY A 240 1.80 20.96 -12.48
N GLN A 241 2.79 20.38 -11.80
CA GLN A 241 3.85 19.67 -12.50
C GLN A 241 3.31 18.39 -13.11
N SER A 242 3.70 18.12 -14.35
CA SER A 242 3.47 16.83 -14.98
C SER A 242 4.34 15.75 -14.35
N ILE A 243 3.83 14.53 -14.35
CA ILE A 243 4.56 13.33 -13.95
C ILE A 243 5.32 12.82 -15.16
N SER A 244 6.64 12.81 -15.05
CA SER A 244 7.51 12.21 -16.06
C SER A 244 7.39 10.68 -16.01
N MET A 245 7.15 10.05 -17.16
CA MET A 245 7.12 8.60 -17.29
C MET A 245 7.52 8.14 -18.68
N LEU A 246 8.01 6.91 -18.80
CA LEU A 246 8.17 6.26 -20.10
C LEU A 246 6.82 5.73 -20.60
N ILE A 247 6.60 5.73 -21.91
CA ILE A 247 5.42 5.08 -22.50
C ILE A 247 5.44 3.59 -22.13
N PRO A 248 4.46 3.07 -21.36
CA PRO A 248 4.56 1.74 -20.80
C PRO A 248 4.23 0.66 -21.83
N LYS A 249 4.78 -0.54 -21.62
CA LYS A 249 4.23 -1.76 -22.23
C LYS A 249 2.86 -2.06 -21.63
N VAL A 250 1.97 -2.68 -22.42
CA VAL A 250 0.62 -3.05 -21.97
C VAL A 250 0.42 -4.56 -22.14
N VAL A 251 0.09 -5.23 -21.04
CA VAL A 251 -0.26 -6.65 -21.02
C VAL A 251 -1.78 -6.79 -21.14
N GLY A 252 -2.23 -7.38 -22.24
CA GLY A 252 -3.64 -7.73 -22.43
C GLY A 252 -3.99 -8.98 -21.63
N PHE A 253 -4.95 -8.88 -20.73
CA PHE A 253 -5.41 -10.00 -19.90
C PHE A 253 -6.85 -10.38 -20.29
N LYS A 254 -6.98 -11.44 -21.08
CA LYS A 254 -8.27 -11.90 -21.60
C LYS A 254 -9.05 -12.65 -20.53
N LEU A 255 -10.30 -12.24 -20.31
CA LEU A 255 -11.23 -12.96 -19.43
C LEU A 255 -12.28 -13.69 -20.27
N ASN A 256 -12.41 -14.99 -20.04
CA ASN A 256 -13.40 -15.86 -20.68
C ASN A 256 -14.17 -16.66 -19.61
N GLY A 257 -15.28 -17.29 -20.03
CA GLY A 257 -16.10 -18.11 -19.13
C GLY A 257 -16.88 -17.31 -18.10
N SER A 258 -17.31 -17.99 -17.03
CA SER A 258 -18.08 -17.41 -15.92
C SER A 258 -17.59 -17.96 -14.59
N ILE A 259 -17.67 -17.15 -13.54
CA ILE A 259 -17.26 -17.53 -12.18
C ILE A 259 -18.16 -18.68 -11.66
N PRO A 260 -17.59 -19.83 -11.23
CA PRO A 260 -18.36 -20.94 -10.67
C PRO A 260 -19.12 -20.55 -9.40
N ALA A 261 -20.20 -21.29 -9.10
CA ALA A 261 -20.89 -21.15 -7.82
C ALA A 261 -19.95 -21.46 -6.65
N GLY A 262 -20.03 -20.66 -5.58
CA GLY A 262 -19.15 -20.79 -4.40
C GLY A 262 -17.79 -20.10 -4.53
N VAL A 263 -17.39 -19.66 -5.73
CA VAL A 263 -16.18 -18.87 -5.95
C VAL A 263 -16.48 -17.39 -5.73
N THR A 264 -15.62 -16.71 -4.98
CA THR A 264 -15.76 -15.30 -4.61
C THR A 264 -14.87 -14.40 -5.48
N ALA A 265 -15.11 -13.08 -5.39
CA ALA A 265 -14.23 -12.08 -6.02
C ALA A 265 -12.78 -12.17 -5.52
N THR A 266 -12.59 -12.57 -4.24
CA THR A 266 -11.28 -12.76 -3.63
C THR A 266 -10.51 -13.89 -4.31
N ASP A 267 -11.16 -15.02 -4.58
CA ASP A 267 -10.54 -16.16 -5.25
C ASP A 267 -10.05 -15.82 -6.67
N VAL A 268 -10.85 -15.04 -7.39
CA VAL A 268 -10.50 -14.54 -8.72
C VAL A 268 -9.27 -13.64 -8.66
N VAL A 269 -9.24 -12.66 -7.75
CA VAL A 269 -8.09 -11.75 -7.67
C VAL A 269 -6.82 -12.43 -7.17
N LEU A 270 -6.91 -13.39 -6.25
CA LEU A 270 -5.74 -14.16 -5.81
C LEU A 270 -5.17 -15.01 -6.96
N THR A 271 -6.04 -15.62 -7.77
CA THR A 271 -5.62 -16.37 -8.98
C THR A 271 -4.94 -15.45 -10.00
N ILE A 272 -5.51 -14.28 -10.27
CA ILE A 272 -4.91 -13.28 -11.18
C ILE A 272 -3.56 -12.77 -10.63
N THR A 273 -3.48 -12.55 -9.31
CA THR A 273 -2.26 -12.08 -8.65
C THR A 273 -1.12 -13.08 -8.82
N GLU A 274 -1.38 -14.37 -8.61
CA GLU A 274 -0.43 -15.47 -8.83
C GLU A 274 0.07 -15.49 -10.29
N ILE A 275 -0.85 -15.45 -11.26
CA ILE A 275 -0.51 -15.48 -12.70
C ILE A 275 0.34 -14.26 -13.10
N LEU A 276 -0.08 -13.06 -12.73
CA LEU A 276 0.60 -11.82 -13.10
C LEU A 276 1.97 -11.67 -12.43
N ARG A 277 2.13 -12.14 -11.18
CA ARG A 277 3.44 -12.18 -10.54
C ARG A 277 4.40 -13.13 -11.21
N LYS A 278 3.94 -14.33 -11.58
CA LYS A 278 4.76 -15.30 -12.30
C LYS A 278 5.20 -14.78 -13.67
N HIS A 279 4.32 -14.01 -14.33
CA HIS A 279 4.61 -13.41 -15.63
C HIS A 279 5.59 -12.23 -15.57
N GLY A 280 5.51 -11.41 -14.52
CA GLY A 280 6.37 -10.24 -14.34
C GLY A 280 5.84 -9.00 -15.08
N VAL A 281 5.02 -8.22 -14.37
CA VAL A 281 4.37 -7.01 -14.91
C VAL A 281 4.85 -5.70 -14.29
N VAL A 282 6.00 -5.73 -13.60
CA VAL A 282 6.62 -4.52 -13.02
C VAL A 282 6.92 -3.49 -14.10
N GLY A 283 6.46 -2.25 -13.88
CA GLY A 283 6.62 -1.14 -14.83
C GLY A 283 5.70 -1.20 -16.06
N LYS A 284 4.79 -2.18 -16.15
CA LYS A 284 3.82 -2.33 -17.24
C LYS A 284 2.41 -1.92 -16.79
N PHE A 285 1.54 -1.64 -17.75
CA PHE A 285 0.09 -1.64 -17.54
C PHE A 285 -0.49 -3.03 -17.82
N VAL A 286 -1.57 -3.36 -17.14
CA VAL A 286 -2.41 -4.52 -17.42
C VAL A 286 -3.77 -4.00 -17.86
N GLU A 287 -4.35 -4.59 -18.90
CA GLU A 287 -5.66 -4.19 -19.42
C GLU A 287 -6.53 -5.43 -19.64
N PHE A 288 -7.71 -5.45 -19.00
CA PHE A 288 -8.63 -6.57 -19.10
C PHE A 288 -9.55 -6.41 -20.31
N TYR A 289 -9.69 -7.49 -21.08
CA TYR A 289 -10.49 -7.49 -22.31
C TYR A 289 -11.18 -8.83 -22.57
N GLY A 290 -12.04 -8.89 -23.58
CA GLY A 290 -12.75 -10.08 -24.00
C GLY A 290 -14.18 -10.18 -23.44
N ALA A 291 -14.91 -11.18 -23.92
CA ALA A 291 -16.35 -11.32 -23.63
C ALA A 291 -16.66 -11.52 -22.13
N GLY A 292 -15.72 -12.08 -21.36
CA GLY A 292 -15.88 -12.26 -19.92
C GLY A 292 -15.95 -10.95 -19.13
N VAL A 293 -15.36 -9.85 -19.63
CA VAL A 293 -15.35 -8.55 -18.92
C VAL A 293 -16.77 -8.05 -18.62
N ALA A 294 -17.68 -8.19 -19.58
CA ALA A 294 -19.08 -7.78 -19.42
C ALA A 294 -19.85 -8.61 -18.38
N GLN A 295 -19.33 -9.79 -18.00
CA GLN A 295 -19.93 -10.66 -16.99
C GLN A 295 -19.37 -10.41 -15.59
N VAL A 296 -18.30 -9.61 -15.44
CA VAL A 296 -17.68 -9.32 -14.15
C VAL A 296 -18.32 -8.06 -13.53
N PRO A 297 -19.01 -8.18 -12.37
CA PRO A 297 -19.59 -7.03 -11.69
C PRO A 297 -18.54 -5.98 -11.34
N LEU A 298 -18.94 -4.70 -11.26
CA LEU A 298 -17.98 -3.61 -11.02
C LEU A 298 -17.17 -3.80 -9.73
N ALA A 299 -17.82 -4.26 -8.67
CA ALA A 299 -17.12 -4.49 -7.40
C ALA A 299 -15.98 -5.52 -7.54
N ASN A 300 -16.15 -6.55 -8.37
CA ASN A 300 -15.08 -7.51 -8.66
C ASN A 300 -13.96 -6.87 -9.49
N ARG A 301 -14.29 -6.01 -10.46
CA ARG A 301 -13.29 -5.23 -11.22
C ARG A 301 -12.46 -4.35 -10.30
N ALA A 302 -13.10 -3.69 -9.32
CA ALA A 302 -12.42 -2.87 -8.33
C ALA A 302 -11.53 -3.72 -7.40
N THR A 303 -11.99 -4.88 -6.94
CA THR A 303 -11.17 -5.84 -6.17
C THR A 303 -9.92 -6.25 -6.95
N ILE A 304 -10.04 -6.50 -8.27
CA ILE A 304 -8.90 -6.83 -9.14
C ILE A 304 -7.96 -5.63 -9.31
N GLY A 305 -8.50 -4.44 -9.61
CA GLY A 305 -7.70 -3.21 -9.73
C GLY A 305 -6.95 -2.85 -8.44
N ASN A 306 -7.56 -3.12 -7.27
CA ASN A 306 -6.96 -2.86 -5.97
C ASN A 306 -5.61 -3.58 -5.80
N MET A 307 -5.52 -4.85 -6.19
CA MET A 307 -4.32 -5.67 -6.01
C MET A 307 -3.21 -5.41 -7.04
N SER A 308 -3.31 -4.36 -7.86
CA SER A 308 -2.29 -3.99 -8.84
C SER A 308 -0.87 -3.88 -8.26
N PRO A 309 -0.65 -3.24 -7.09
CA PRO A 309 0.67 -3.19 -6.47
C PRO A 309 1.16 -4.57 -6.03
N GLU A 310 0.24 -5.45 -5.60
CA GLU A 310 0.54 -6.80 -5.12
C GLU A 310 0.97 -7.74 -6.25
N PHE A 311 0.54 -7.52 -7.50
CA PHE A 311 1.12 -8.19 -8.67
C PHE A 311 2.13 -7.37 -9.49
N GLY A 312 2.32 -6.10 -9.14
CA GLY A 312 3.45 -5.26 -9.57
C GLY A 312 3.17 -4.37 -10.78
N SER A 313 1.97 -4.42 -11.35
CA SER A 313 1.64 -3.50 -12.46
C SER A 313 1.50 -2.07 -11.95
N THR A 314 1.76 -1.10 -12.81
CA THR A 314 1.49 0.31 -12.47
C THR A 314 -0.01 0.57 -12.39
N ALA A 315 -0.79 -0.04 -13.28
CA ALA A 315 -2.24 0.06 -13.34
C ALA A 315 -2.83 -1.21 -13.96
N ALA A 316 -3.96 -1.70 -13.43
CA ALA A 316 -4.75 -2.76 -14.03
C ALA A 316 -6.16 -2.27 -14.42
N MET A 317 -6.38 -2.02 -15.70
CA MET A 317 -7.51 -1.25 -16.24
C MET A 317 -8.65 -2.14 -16.75
N PHE A 318 -9.89 -1.75 -16.43
CA PHE A 318 -11.09 -2.23 -17.09
C PHE A 318 -11.68 -1.13 -17.98
N PRO A 319 -12.12 -1.43 -19.21
CA PRO A 319 -12.75 -0.44 -20.08
C PRO A 319 -14.14 -0.04 -19.56
N ILE A 320 -14.62 1.13 -20.01
CA ILE A 320 -15.95 1.65 -19.66
C ILE A 320 -17.02 0.90 -20.44
N ASP A 321 -18.06 0.43 -19.75
CA ASP A 321 -19.19 -0.28 -20.37
C ASP A 321 -20.52 -0.07 -19.60
N ASP A 322 -21.55 -0.84 -19.94
CA ASP A 322 -22.86 -0.76 -19.30
C ASP A 322 -22.82 -1.11 -17.80
N VAL A 323 -21.89 -1.97 -17.36
CA VAL A 323 -21.69 -2.28 -15.94
C VAL A 323 -21.15 -1.05 -15.20
N THR A 324 -20.26 -0.29 -15.83
CA THR A 324 -19.81 1.03 -15.32
C THR A 324 -20.99 1.98 -15.15
N LEU A 325 -21.81 2.16 -16.18
CA LEU A 325 -22.96 3.08 -16.10
C LEU A 325 -24.00 2.63 -15.07
N GLY A 326 -24.26 1.32 -14.96
CA GLY A 326 -25.14 0.75 -13.96
C GLY A 326 -24.68 1.06 -12.53
N TYR A 327 -23.38 0.93 -12.27
CA TYR A 327 -22.82 1.28 -10.96
C TYR A 327 -22.89 2.78 -10.66
N LEU A 328 -22.61 3.66 -11.64
CA LEU A 328 -22.72 5.10 -11.47
C LEU A 328 -24.15 5.51 -11.08
N ARG A 329 -25.17 4.93 -11.72
CA ARG A 329 -26.58 5.15 -11.36
C ARG A 329 -26.91 4.61 -9.96
N LEU A 330 -26.47 3.39 -9.65
CA LEU A 330 -26.68 2.78 -8.33
C LEU A 330 -26.14 3.66 -7.21
N THR A 331 -24.97 4.24 -7.42
CA THR A 331 -24.25 5.08 -6.45
C THR A 331 -24.71 6.55 -6.44
N GLY A 332 -25.80 6.88 -7.14
CA GLY A 332 -26.45 8.18 -7.07
C GLY A 332 -25.81 9.27 -7.93
N ARG A 333 -24.98 8.92 -8.92
CA ARG A 333 -24.48 9.90 -9.90
C ARG A 333 -25.64 10.33 -10.80
N SER A 334 -25.66 11.61 -11.19
CA SER A 334 -26.79 12.17 -11.94
C SER A 334 -26.89 11.61 -13.35
N GLU A 335 -28.09 11.56 -13.92
CA GLU A 335 -28.28 11.09 -15.30
C GLU A 335 -27.55 11.99 -16.30
N GLU A 336 -27.34 13.29 -16.02
CA GLU A 336 -26.50 14.14 -16.87
C GLU A 336 -25.04 13.68 -16.88
N GLN A 337 -24.48 13.34 -15.71
CA GLN A 337 -23.12 12.81 -15.60
C GLN A 337 -23.00 11.45 -16.32
N VAL A 338 -23.97 10.55 -16.11
CA VAL A 338 -23.97 9.23 -16.74
C VAL A 338 -24.07 9.34 -18.27
N ALA A 339 -24.93 10.23 -18.78
CA ALA A 339 -25.03 10.50 -20.21
C ALA A 339 -23.74 11.10 -20.80
N LEU A 340 -23.05 11.97 -20.04
CA LEU A 340 -21.75 12.51 -20.46
C LEU A 340 -20.70 11.41 -20.55
N VAL A 341 -20.59 10.55 -19.53
CA VAL A 341 -19.64 9.43 -19.51
C VAL A 341 -19.86 8.52 -20.71
N GLU A 342 -21.10 8.14 -20.99
CA GLU A 342 -21.43 7.29 -22.14
C GLU A 342 -21.05 7.95 -23.47
N ALA A 343 -21.50 9.19 -23.69
CA ALA A 343 -21.26 9.91 -24.94
C ALA A 343 -19.77 10.16 -25.16
N TYR A 344 -19.04 10.59 -24.13
CA TYR A 344 -17.61 10.83 -24.17
C TYR A 344 -16.81 9.56 -24.43
N ALA A 345 -17.10 8.47 -23.71
CA ALA A 345 -16.39 7.21 -23.87
C ALA A 345 -16.57 6.61 -25.28
N LYS A 346 -17.80 6.67 -25.83
CA LYS A 346 -18.08 6.23 -27.21
C LYS A 346 -17.37 7.11 -28.23
N LEU A 347 -17.40 8.44 -28.04
CA LEU A 347 -16.76 9.40 -28.92
C LEU A 347 -15.24 9.14 -29.00
N GLN A 348 -14.57 8.90 -27.87
CA GLN A 348 -13.12 8.71 -27.79
C GLN A 348 -12.65 7.26 -28.08
N GLY A 349 -13.56 6.31 -28.32
CA GLY A 349 -13.17 4.90 -28.49
C GLY A 349 -12.62 4.26 -27.20
N LEU A 350 -13.13 4.73 -26.06
CA LEU A 350 -12.90 4.20 -24.71
C LEU A 350 -14.02 3.21 -24.30
N TRP A 351 -15.11 3.12 -25.05
CA TRP A 351 -16.17 2.15 -24.78
C TRP A 351 -15.70 0.71 -25.07
N HIS A 352 -15.99 -0.23 -24.17
CA HIS A 352 -15.67 -1.65 -24.34
C HIS A 352 -16.38 -2.24 -25.56
N ASP A 353 -15.62 -2.92 -26.41
CA ASP A 353 -16.12 -3.64 -27.58
C ASP A 353 -15.54 -5.06 -27.56
N ALA A 354 -16.34 -6.03 -27.13
CA ALA A 354 -15.89 -7.41 -26.97
C ALA A 354 -15.52 -8.11 -28.30
N ASP A 355 -15.99 -7.57 -29.43
CA ASP A 355 -15.68 -8.09 -30.77
C ASP A 355 -14.33 -7.57 -31.29
N LYS A 356 -13.75 -6.56 -30.64
CA LYS A 356 -12.44 -6.00 -30.99
C LYS A 356 -11.39 -6.45 -29.99
N GLU A 357 -10.34 -7.09 -30.50
CA GLU A 357 -9.14 -7.39 -29.75
C GLU A 357 -8.12 -6.26 -29.94
N PRO A 358 -7.80 -5.48 -28.88
CA PRO A 358 -6.77 -4.45 -28.97
C PRO A 358 -5.38 -5.06 -29.19
N VAL A 359 -4.46 -4.23 -29.69
CA VAL A 359 -3.05 -4.63 -29.85
C VAL A 359 -2.32 -4.36 -28.55
N PHE A 360 -1.79 -5.42 -27.93
CA PHE A 360 -1.03 -5.36 -26.68
C PHE A 360 0.43 -5.75 -26.91
N SER A 361 1.30 -5.41 -25.94
CA SER A 361 2.69 -5.85 -25.93
C SER A 361 2.79 -7.35 -25.68
N GLU A 362 1.94 -7.85 -24.78
CA GLU A 362 1.96 -9.23 -24.27
C GLU A 362 0.51 -9.67 -24.00
N TYR A 363 0.25 -10.98 -24.07
CA TYR A 363 -1.09 -11.56 -23.97
C TYR A 363 -1.13 -12.67 -22.92
N LEU A 364 -2.13 -12.59 -22.04
CA LEU A 364 -2.46 -13.60 -21.03
C LEU A 364 -3.96 -13.88 -21.07
N GLU A 365 -4.38 -15.03 -20.57
CA GLU A 365 -5.78 -15.43 -20.55
C GLU A 365 -6.11 -16.19 -19.26
N LEU A 366 -7.31 -15.98 -18.74
CA LEU A 366 -7.91 -16.76 -17.66
C LEU A 366 -9.33 -17.17 -18.05
N ASP A 367 -9.60 -18.47 -18.02
CA ASP A 367 -10.96 -18.98 -17.97
C ASP A 367 -11.46 -18.93 -16.52
N LEU A 368 -12.45 -18.06 -16.28
CA LEU A 368 -13.05 -17.86 -14.96
C LEU A 368 -13.64 -19.16 -14.39
N GLY A 369 -14.03 -20.11 -15.25
CA GLY A 369 -14.58 -21.41 -14.85
C GLY A 369 -13.57 -22.33 -14.15
N THR A 370 -12.28 -22.03 -14.24
CA THR A 370 -11.19 -22.80 -13.61
C THR A 370 -10.80 -22.30 -12.22
N VAL A 371 -11.34 -21.16 -11.79
CA VAL A 371 -11.05 -20.57 -10.48
C VAL A 371 -11.70 -21.43 -9.39
N VAL A 372 -10.95 -21.69 -8.32
CA VAL A 372 -11.39 -22.46 -7.15
C VAL A 372 -11.19 -21.64 -5.87
N PRO A 373 -11.96 -21.90 -4.80
CA PRO A 373 -11.77 -21.25 -3.51
C PRO A 373 -10.33 -21.33 -3.01
N SER A 374 -9.79 -20.22 -2.53
CA SER A 374 -8.40 -20.12 -2.10
C SER A 374 -8.19 -19.04 -1.03
N ILE A 375 -7.07 -19.16 -0.33
CA ILE A 375 -6.51 -18.15 0.56
C ILE A 375 -5.12 -17.76 0.06
N ALA A 376 -4.46 -16.76 0.64
CA ALA A 376 -3.05 -16.48 0.37
C ALA A 376 -2.26 -16.19 1.64
N GLY A 377 -1.09 -16.81 1.81
CA GLY A 377 -0.27 -16.66 3.01
C GLY A 377 0.79 -17.76 3.15
N PRO A 378 1.55 -17.77 4.26
CA PRO A 378 1.40 -16.91 5.45
C PRO A 378 2.12 -15.56 5.38
N LYS A 379 2.89 -15.28 4.31
CA LYS A 379 3.82 -14.13 4.24
C LYS A 379 3.61 -13.18 3.08
N ARG A 380 3.06 -13.62 1.94
CA ARG A 380 2.94 -12.78 0.74
C ARG A 380 1.58 -12.94 0.06
N PRO A 381 1.06 -11.90 -0.61
CA PRO A 381 -0.25 -11.96 -1.26
C PRO A 381 -0.31 -12.92 -2.46
N GLN A 382 0.83 -13.17 -3.11
CA GLN A 382 0.95 -14.12 -4.22
C GLN A 382 1.14 -15.57 -3.79
N ASP A 383 1.32 -15.84 -2.50
CA ASP A 383 1.44 -17.20 -1.96
C ASP A 383 0.03 -17.82 -1.85
N ARG A 384 -0.61 -18.01 -3.00
CA ARG A 384 -1.97 -18.56 -3.09
C ARG A 384 -1.97 -20.04 -2.69
N VAL A 385 -2.94 -20.41 -1.85
CA VAL A 385 -3.17 -21.78 -1.38
C VAL A 385 -4.62 -22.14 -1.68
N ILE A 386 -4.84 -23.23 -2.41
CA ILE A 386 -6.18 -23.75 -2.67
C ILE A 386 -6.81 -24.17 -1.33
N LEU A 387 -8.08 -23.85 -1.11
CA LEU A 387 -8.71 -24.02 0.21
C LEU A 387 -8.67 -25.48 0.71
N THR A 388 -8.82 -26.46 -0.18
CA THR A 388 -8.74 -27.90 0.14
C THR A 388 -7.33 -28.36 0.53
N GLU A 389 -6.31 -27.55 0.23
CA GLU A 389 -4.91 -27.84 0.55
C GLU A 389 -4.41 -27.02 1.75
N ALA A 390 -5.23 -26.09 2.27
CA ALA A 390 -4.83 -25.10 3.27
C ALA A 390 -4.23 -25.72 4.54
N LYS A 391 -4.83 -26.77 5.08
CA LYS A 391 -4.34 -27.50 6.26
C LYS A 391 -2.96 -28.10 6.03
N SER A 392 -2.79 -28.80 4.90
CA SER A 392 -1.53 -29.46 4.56
C SER A 392 -0.41 -28.45 4.30
N GLN A 393 -0.73 -27.36 3.61
CA GLN A 393 0.23 -26.28 3.38
C GLN A 393 0.62 -25.57 4.69
N PHE A 394 -0.35 -25.33 5.58
CA PHE A 394 -0.08 -24.77 6.91
C PHE A 394 0.90 -25.64 7.72
N GLU A 395 0.72 -26.96 7.73
CA GLU A 395 1.63 -27.91 8.41
C GLU A 395 3.07 -27.87 7.86
N LEU A 396 3.21 -27.61 6.56
CA LEU A 396 4.53 -27.40 5.94
C LEU A 396 5.13 -26.05 6.36
N ASP A 397 4.33 -25.00 6.30
CA ASP A 397 4.79 -23.65 6.60
C ASP A 397 5.19 -23.51 8.08
N LEU A 398 4.43 -24.12 8.99
CA LEU A 398 4.61 -24.03 10.44
C LEU A 398 6.03 -24.39 10.90
N GLN A 399 6.68 -25.35 10.24
CA GLN A 399 8.05 -25.77 10.54
C GLN A 399 9.07 -24.63 10.39
N SER A 400 8.73 -23.57 9.64
CA SER A 400 9.56 -22.38 9.49
C SER A 400 9.33 -21.30 10.57
N TYR A 401 8.34 -21.48 11.45
CA TYR A 401 7.94 -20.48 12.45
C TYR A 401 7.91 -21.00 13.90
N ALA A 402 7.94 -22.32 14.06
CA ALA A 402 7.97 -22.98 15.36
C ALA A 402 9.23 -23.85 15.47
N THR A 403 9.91 -23.75 16.60
CA THR A 403 11.06 -24.60 16.93
C THR A 403 10.58 -25.97 17.34
N GLN A 404 11.15 -27.03 16.75
CA GLN A 404 10.95 -28.39 17.24
C GLN A 404 11.77 -28.59 18.51
N ASP A 405 11.13 -29.06 19.58
CA ASP A 405 11.83 -29.57 20.75
C ASP A 405 12.43 -30.93 20.34
N LEU A 406 13.73 -30.97 20.05
CA LEU A 406 14.43 -32.22 19.72
C LEU A 406 14.33 -33.19 20.90
N THR A 407 13.85 -34.41 20.64
CA THR A 407 13.91 -35.45 21.67
C THR A 407 15.37 -35.84 21.95
N VAL A 408 15.64 -36.47 23.10
CA VAL A 408 16.98 -37.03 23.40
C VAL A 408 17.42 -38.01 22.31
N VAL A 409 16.45 -38.67 21.66
CA VAL A 409 16.68 -39.57 20.52
C VAL A 409 17.09 -38.80 19.27
N ASP A 410 16.40 -37.71 18.93
CA ASP A 410 16.73 -36.89 17.76
C ASP A 410 18.12 -36.23 17.91
N ALA A 411 18.44 -35.73 19.11
CA ALA A 411 19.76 -35.19 19.41
C ALA A 411 20.87 -36.26 19.35
N ALA A 412 20.59 -37.49 19.78
CA ALA A 412 21.53 -38.61 19.73
C ALA A 412 21.72 -39.15 18.29
N VAL A 413 20.68 -39.11 17.46
CA VAL A 413 20.74 -39.48 16.04
C VAL A 413 21.51 -38.44 15.24
N ASP A 414 21.27 -37.15 15.47
CA ASP A 414 21.99 -36.07 14.79
C ASP A 414 23.50 -36.07 15.17
N ALA A 415 23.81 -36.37 16.43
CA ALA A 415 25.19 -36.58 16.91
C ALA A 415 25.87 -37.85 16.36
N SER A 416 25.11 -38.80 15.79
CA SER A 416 25.63 -40.02 15.18
C SER A 416 26.05 -39.83 13.72
N PHE A 417 25.87 -38.66 13.11
CA PHE A 417 26.39 -38.41 11.75
C PHE A 417 27.73 -37.65 11.78
N PRO A 418 28.80 -38.15 11.10
CA PRO A 418 28.85 -39.27 10.15
C PRO A 418 29.29 -40.63 10.75
N ALA A 419 29.37 -40.77 12.07
CA ALA A 419 29.90 -41.97 12.73
C ALA A 419 28.82 -43.04 12.98
N SER A 420 28.88 -44.17 12.25
CA SER A 420 27.87 -45.25 12.24
C SER A 420 27.66 -46.05 13.55
N ASP A 421 27.99 -45.49 14.72
CA ASP A 421 27.72 -46.13 16.00
C ASP A 421 26.26 -45.90 16.40
N PRO A 422 25.49 -46.95 16.73
CA PRO A 422 24.11 -46.78 17.18
C PRO A 422 24.08 -46.01 18.51
N PRO A 423 23.16 -45.06 18.69
CA PRO A 423 23.00 -44.35 19.95
C PRO A 423 22.73 -45.35 21.09
N GLY A 424 23.54 -45.30 22.14
CA GLY A 424 23.47 -46.22 23.27
C GLY A 424 22.38 -45.82 24.25
N PHE A 425 21.16 -46.31 24.04
CA PHE A 425 20.08 -46.19 25.03
C PHE A 425 20.10 -47.36 26.03
N THR A 426 19.86 -47.06 27.30
CA THR A 426 19.68 -48.03 28.38
C THR A 426 18.18 -48.31 28.61
N ALA A 427 17.84 -49.43 29.24
CA ALA A 427 16.44 -49.75 29.59
C ALA A 427 15.81 -48.78 30.61
N GLU A 428 16.62 -47.91 31.23
CA GLU A 428 16.15 -46.81 32.09
C GLU A 428 15.76 -45.56 31.27
N ASP A 429 16.28 -45.42 30.03
CA ASP A 429 15.93 -44.35 29.10
C ASP A 429 14.55 -44.57 28.43
N GLU A 430 14.10 -45.83 28.29
CA GLU A 430 12.76 -46.18 27.78
C GLU A 430 11.60 -45.64 28.67
N ASN A 431 11.88 -45.31 29.94
CA ASN A 431 10.87 -44.76 30.85
C ASN A 431 10.77 -43.23 30.82
N LEU A 432 11.67 -42.53 30.13
CA LEU A 432 11.57 -41.08 29.88
C LEU A 432 10.69 -40.76 28.66
N ASP A 433 10.55 -41.70 27.72
CA ASP A 433 9.79 -41.55 26.47
C ASP A 433 8.25 -41.64 26.63
N HIS A 434 7.74 -41.93 27.83
CA HIS A 434 6.31 -42.20 28.05
C HIS A 434 5.56 -41.18 28.92
N VAL A 435 6.12 -39.98 29.14
CA VAL A 435 5.39 -38.87 29.78
C VAL A 435 5.40 -37.60 28.92
N ILE A 436 5.16 -37.73 27.62
CA ILE A 436 4.42 -36.70 26.89
C ILE A 436 3.08 -37.31 26.51
N SER A 437 2.17 -37.32 27.48
CA SER A 437 0.75 -37.45 27.19
C SER A 437 0.37 -36.23 26.35
N HIS A 438 0.51 -36.31 25.03
CA HIS A 438 -0.15 -35.38 24.13
C HIS A 438 -1.65 -35.57 24.33
N SER A 439 -2.26 -34.75 25.20
CA SER A 439 -3.70 -34.53 25.13
C SER A 439 -3.93 -33.90 23.76
N HIS A 440 -4.32 -34.70 22.77
CA HIS A 440 -4.69 -34.19 21.45
C HIS A 440 -5.92 -33.30 21.62
N VAL A 441 -5.67 -32.01 21.76
CA VAL A 441 -6.68 -30.97 21.56
C VAL A 441 -7.10 -31.08 20.08
N SER A 442 -8.40 -30.99 19.81
CA SER A 442 -8.91 -31.01 18.43
C SER A 442 -8.18 -29.95 17.59
N HIS A 443 -7.61 -30.35 16.46
CA HIS A 443 -6.84 -29.51 15.53
C HIS A 443 -5.43 -29.05 15.98
N ALA A 444 -4.82 -29.69 16.98
CA ALA A 444 -3.38 -29.53 17.23
C ALA A 444 -2.54 -29.94 16.00
N PRO A 445 -1.54 -29.16 15.56
CA PRO A 445 -0.71 -29.53 14.42
C PRO A 445 0.11 -30.79 14.68
N ILE A 446 0.28 -31.60 13.65
CA ILE A 446 1.03 -32.86 13.72
C ILE A 446 2.53 -32.59 13.65
N SER A 447 2.96 -31.58 12.88
CA SER A 447 4.37 -31.27 12.67
C SER A 447 5.06 -30.69 13.90
N VAL A 448 4.44 -29.69 14.55
CA VAL A 448 4.93 -29.03 15.77
C VAL A 448 3.74 -28.61 16.63
N SER A 449 3.69 -29.04 17.89
CA SER A 449 2.59 -28.73 18.81
C SER A 449 3.12 -28.33 20.19
N ARG A 450 2.51 -27.29 20.77
CA ARG A 450 2.76 -26.77 22.11
C ARG A 450 1.43 -26.27 22.70
N PRO A 451 0.57 -27.18 23.20
CA PRO A 451 -0.73 -26.81 23.75
C PRO A 451 -0.57 -26.03 25.06
N VAL A 452 -1.23 -24.88 25.17
CA VAL A 452 -1.21 -23.96 26.31
C VAL A 452 -2.63 -23.72 26.81
N GLU A 453 -2.89 -24.08 28.06
CA GLU A 453 -4.17 -23.79 28.72
C GLU A 453 -4.28 -22.32 29.11
N ILE A 454 -5.41 -21.70 28.80
CA ILE A 454 -5.71 -20.30 29.10
C ILE A 454 -7.04 -20.22 29.82
N THR A 455 -7.05 -19.41 30.88
CA THR A 455 -8.26 -19.04 31.61
C THR A 455 -8.54 -17.56 31.38
N THR A 456 -9.67 -17.25 30.76
CA THR A 456 -10.14 -15.86 30.59
C THR A 456 -10.53 -15.22 31.92
N GLN A 457 -10.59 -13.88 31.98
CA GLN A 457 -11.12 -13.17 33.14
C GLN A 457 -12.57 -13.58 33.51
N ALA A 458 -13.35 -14.01 32.51
CA ALA A 458 -14.71 -14.52 32.70
C ALA A 458 -14.76 -15.99 33.21
N GLY A 459 -13.60 -16.63 33.40
CA GLY A 459 -13.48 -18.00 33.94
C GLY A 459 -13.64 -19.12 32.91
N ALA A 460 -13.74 -18.80 31.61
CA ALA A 460 -13.72 -19.82 30.55
C ALA A 460 -12.30 -20.34 30.32
N ASN A 461 -12.17 -21.66 30.14
CA ASN A 461 -10.91 -22.34 29.85
C ASN A 461 -10.87 -22.84 28.41
N TYR A 462 -9.75 -22.63 27.73
CA TYR A 462 -9.48 -23.20 26.41
C TYR A 462 -7.99 -23.43 26.20
N THR A 463 -7.66 -24.32 25.28
CA THR A 463 -6.27 -24.62 24.90
C THR A 463 -5.92 -23.92 23.59
N LEU A 464 -4.84 -23.15 23.58
CA LEU A 464 -4.22 -22.62 22.37
C LEU A 464 -3.05 -23.51 21.95
N ASP A 465 -2.79 -23.56 20.65
CA ASP A 465 -1.63 -24.22 20.07
C ASP A 465 -1.15 -23.41 18.85
N HIS A 466 -0.05 -23.83 18.24
CA HIS A 466 0.36 -23.40 16.92
C HIS A 466 -0.80 -23.47 15.91
N GLY A 467 -0.90 -22.45 15.07
CA GLY A 467 -1.98 -22.36 14.08
C GLY A 467 -3.28 -21.76 14.57
N ALA A 468 -3.44 -21.50 15.87
CA ALA A 468 -4.63 -20.82 16.37
C ALA A 468 -4.87 -19.49 15.65
N VAL A 469 -6.13 -19.23 15.27
CA VAL A 469 -6.56 -17.97 14.68
C VAL A 469 -6.74 -16.96 15.81
N ALA A 470 -5.77 -16.07 15.99
CA ALA A 470 -5.83 -15.03 17.03
C ALA A 470 -6.61 -13.80 16.58
N VAL A 471 -6.65 -13.53 15.26
CA VAL A 471 -7.36 -12.40 14.66
C VAL A 471 -8.17 -12.87 13.47
N ALA A 472 -9.44 -12.51 13.42
CA ALA A 472 -10.32 -12.69 12.26
C ALA A 472 -10.97 -11.36 11.89
N ALA A 473 -10.54 -10.72 10.81
CA ALA A 473 -10.91 -9.35 10.48
C ALA A 473 -11.57 -9.22 9.10
N ILE A 474 -12.85 -8.83 9.08
CA ILE A 474 -13.49 -8.32 7.88
C ILE A 474 -13.12 -6.84 7.77
N THR A 475 -12.16 -6.54 6.90
CA THR A 475 -11.51 -5.22 6.76
C THR A 475 -11.15 -4.96 5.30
N SER A 476 -10.52 -3.82 5.04
CA SER A 476 -10.01 -3.36 3.75
C SER A 476 -11.04 -2.98 2.70
N CYS A 477 -10.79 -1.84 2.05
CA CYS A 477 -11.49 -1.42 0.84
C CYS A 477 -11.54 -2.51 -0.26
N THR A 478 -10.56 -3.43 -0.32
CA THR A 478 -10.47 -4.51 -1.31
C THR A 478 -11.75 -5.35 -1.39
N ASN A 479 -12.32 -5.69 -0.24
CA ASN A 479 -13.48 -6.58 -0.13
C ASN A 479 -14.70 -5.88 0.45
N THR A 480 -14.55 -4.86 1.31
CA THR A 480 -15.70 -4.15 1.90
C THR A 480 -16.47 -3.31 0.91
N SER A 481 -15.87 -2.95 -0.23
CA SER A 481 -16.56 -2.30 -1.34
C SER A 481 -17.36 -3.27 -2.20
N ASN A 482 -17.33 -4.56 -1.89
CA ASN A 482 -17.96 -5.60 -2.69
C ASN A 482 -19.15 -6.23 -1.95
N PRO A 483 -20.38 -5.80 -2.29
CA PRO A 483 -21.58 -6.30 -1.64
C PRO A 483 -21.78 -7.82 -1.72
N SER A 484 -21.28 -8.46 -2.77
CA SER A 484 -21.43 -9.91 -2.95
C SER A 484 -20.77 -10.69 -1.82
N VAL A 485 -19.50 -10.39 -1.54
CA VAL A 485 -18.77 -11.07 -0.46
C VAL A 485 -19.20 -10.60 0.92
N MET A 486 -19.61 -9.34 1.05
CA MET A 486 -20.09 -8.80 2.33
C MET A 486 -21.44 -9.40 2.74
N LEU A 487 -22.43 -9.46 1.84
CA LEU A 487 -23.70 -10.12 2.14
C LEU A 487 -23.54 -11.64 2.27
N ALA A 488 -22.64 -12.27 1.51
CA ALA A 488 -22.29 -13.67 1.73
C ALA A 488 -21.75 -13.91 3.15
N ALA A 489 -20.90 -13.03 3.68
CA ALA A 489 -20.42 -13.12 5.05
C ALA A 489 -21.57 -12.99 6.07
N GLY A 490 -22.46 -12.01 5.91
CA GLY A 490 -23.62 -11.86 6.78
C GLY A 490 -24.58 -13.06 6.72
N LEU A 491 -24.84 -13.61 5.53
CA LEU A 491 -25.67 -14.81 5.37
C LEU A 491 -25.02 -16.06 5.96
N LEU A 492 -23.70 -16.21 5.84
CA LEU A 492 -22.96 -17.28 6.50
C LEU A 492 -23.05 -17.16 8.02
N ALA A 493 -22.90 -15.95 8.57
CA ALA A 493 -23.10 -15.69 10.00
C ALA A 493 -24.51 -16.09 10.45
N ARG A 494 -25.54 -15.65 9.73
CA ARG A 494 -26.94 -16.02 9.98
C ARG A 494 -27.14 -17.53 9.99
N ASN A 495 -26.56 -18.24 9.02
CA ASN A 495 -26.68 -19.70 8.92
C ASN A 495 -25.97 -20.40 10.09
N ALA A 496 -24.77 -19.93 10.47
CA ALA A 496 -24.02 -20.43 11.62
C ALA A 496 -24.77 -20.22 12.94
N VAL A 497 -25.30 -19.01 13.18
CA VAL A 497 -26.07 -18.67 14.38
C VAL A 497 -27.36 -19.49 14.47
N LYS A 498 -28.09 -19.68 13.36
CA LYS A 498 -29.27 -20.56 13.30
C LYS A 498 -28.96 -22.02 13.64
N LYS A 499 -27.73 -22.45 13.39
CA LYS A 499 -27.23 -23.78 13.76
C LYS A 499 -26.67 -23.84 15.17
N GLY A 500 -26.59 -22.72 15.90
CA GLY A 500 -26.09 -22.66 17.27
C GLY A 500 -24.57 -22.56 17.38
N LEU A 501 -23.87 -22.23 16.30
CA LEU A 501 -22.42 -22.02 16.32
C LEU A 501 -22.06 -20.63 16.86
N THR A 502 -20.85 -20.53 17.44
CA THR A 502 -20.25 -19.28 17.93
C THR A 502 -18.77 -19.25 17.54
N SER A 503 -18.21 -18.05 17.35
CA SER A 503 -16.77 -17.88 17.14
C SER A 503 -15.98 -18.38 18.36
N LYS A 504 -14.76 -18.88 18.14
CA LYS A 504 -13.94 -19.33 19.27
C LYS A 504 -13.54 -18.16 20.17
N PRO A 505 -13.51 -18.36 21.51
CA PRO A 505 -13.39 -17.26 22.47
C PRO A 505 -12.01 -16.57 22.51
N TRP A 506 -10.98 -17.16 21.90
CA TRP A 506 -9.65 -16.54 21.77
C TRP A 506 -9.49 -15.68 20.51
N VAL A 507 -10.48 -15.70 19.60
CA VAL A 507 -10.39 -15.01 18.31
C VAL A 507 -10.82 -13.55 18.49
N LYS A 508 -9.92 -12.61 18.20
CA LYS A 508 -10.28 -11.19 18.04
C LYS A 508 -11.04 -11.00 16.71
N THR A 509 -12.37 -10.96 16.79
CA THR A 509 -13.24 -10.69 15.64
C THR A 509 -13.49 -9.20 15.46
N THR A 510 -13.37 -8.70 14.22
CA THR A 510 -13.59 -7.29 13.90
C THR A 510 -14.28 -7.12 12.55
N LEU A 511 -15.19 -6.14 12.47
CA LEU A 511 -15.80 -5.66 11.23
C LEU A 511 -15.44 -4.18 11.04
N ALA A 512 -14.72 -3.85 9.96
CA ALA A 512 -14.33 -2.50 9.63
C ALA A 512 -14.74 -2.16 8.19
N PRO A 513 -15.99 -1.70 7.98
CA PRO A 513 -16.48 -1.39 6.66
C PRO A 513 -15.79 -0.17 6.05
N GLY A 514 -15.57 -0.18 4.73
CA GLY A 514 -14.98 0.96 4.03
C GLY A 514 -15.95 2.09 3.69
N SER A 515 -17.25 1.97 4.01
CA SER A 515 -18.19 3.08 4.03
C SER A 515 -19.40 2.76 4.91
N LYS A 516 -20.16 3.79 5.32
CA LYS A 516 -21.42 3.62 6.07
C LYS A 516 -22.52 2.91 5.28
N VAL A 517 -22.44 2.90 3.94
CA VAL A 517 -23.41 2.20 3.08
C VAL A 517 -23.44 0.70 3.39
N VAL A 518 -22.28 0.14 3.79
CA VAL A 518 -22.17 -1.26 4.20
C VAL A 518 -23.04 -1.58 5.41
N THR A 519 -23.01 -0.71 6.42
CA THR A 519 -23.84 -0.84 7.61
C THR A 519 -25.32 -0.72 7.25
N ASP A 520 -25.69 0.27 6.43
CA ASP A 520 -27.08 0.48 5.99
C ASP A 520 -27.68 -0.78 5.31
N TYR A 521 -26.92 -1.46 4.42
CA TYR A 521 -27.45 -2.67 3.77
C TYR A 521 -27.47 -3.89 4.68
N TYR A 522 -26.55 -4.02 5.66
CA TYR A 522 -26.62 -5.10 6.64
C TYR A 522 -27.82 -4.96 7.56
N GLU A 523 -28.12 -3.74 7.99
CA GLU A 523 -29.31 -3.42 8.77
C GLU A 523 -30.58 -3.72 7.98
N LYS A 524 -30.67 -3.26 6.73
CA LYS A 524 -31.83 -3.51 5.88
C LYS A 524 -32.02 -4.99 5.52
N ALA A 525 -30.93 -5.75 5.38
CA ALA A 525 -30.97 -7.20 5.18
C ALA A 525 -31.28 -7.98 6.46
N GLY A 526 -31.24 -7.34 7.64
CA GLY A 526 -31.43 -7.99 8.94
C GLY A 526 -30.28 -8.91 9.34
N LEU A 527 -29.05 -8.63 8.89
CA LEU A 527 -27.86 -9.47 9.11
C LEU A 527 -26.93 -8.93 10.21
N THR A 528 -27.13 -7.69 10.67
CA THR A 528 -26.29 -7.05 11.70
C THR A 528 -26.24 -7.89 12.98
N SER A 529 -27.39 -8.30 13.50
CA SER A 529 -27.46 -9.11 14.74
C SER A 529 -26.80 -10.48 14.60
N ASP A 530 -26.79 -11.05 13.39
CA ASP A 530 -26.14 -12.34 13.14
C ASP A 530 -24.61 -12.21 13.16
N LEU A 531 -24.07 -11.13 12.59
CA LEU A 531 -22.64 -10.80 12.65
C LEU A 531 -22.20 -10.52 14.09
N GLU A 532 -22.97 -9.71 14.82
CA GLU A 532 -22.72 -9.38 16.22
C GLU A 532 -22.77 -10.61 17.13
N ALA A 533 -23.68 -11.56 16.88
CA ALA A 533 -23.74 -12.82 17.63
C ALA A 533 -22.47 -13.69 17.47
N LEU A 534 -21.69 -13.47 16.41
CA LEU A 534 -20.37 -14.08 16.20
C LEU A 534 -19.21 -13.16 16.63
N GLY A 535 -19.49 -12.01 17.23
CA GLY A 535 -18.52 -11.03 17.70
C GLY A 535 -18.03 -10.03 16.65
N PHE A 536 -18.53 -10.09 15.41
CA PHE A 536 -18.16 -9.16 14.33
C PHE A 536 -18.89 -7.81 14.47
N TYR A 537 -18.60 -7.12 15.57
CA TYR A 537 -19.06 -5.75 15.79
C TYR A 537 -18.30 -4.77 14.90
N THR A 538 -18.99 -3.71 14.47
CA THR A 538 -18.34 -2.62 13.76
C THR A 538 -17.35 -1.93 14.70
N VAL A 539 -16.07 -1.88 14.33
CA VAL A 539 -15.01 -1.25 15.15
C VAL A 539 -14.58 0.12 14.65
N GLY A 540 -14.91 0.46 13.38
CA GLY A 540 -14.53 1.72 12.75
C GLY A 540 -14.78 1.72 11.25
N TYR A 541 -14.92 2.91 10.66
CA TYR A 541 -14.97 3.10 9.21
C TYR A 541 -13.60 3.58 8.70
N GLY A 542 -12.63 2.67 8.62
CA GLY A 542 -11.25 2.98 8.27
C GLY A 542 -10.40 1.72 8.06
N CYS A 543 -9.13 1.90 7.70
CA CYS A 543 -8.24 0.82 7.30
C CYS A 543 -7.99 -0.22 8.40
N THR A 544 -7.99 0.19 9.68
CA THR A 544 -7.90 -0.70 10.86
C THR A 544 -6.88 -1.84 10.69
N VAL A 545 -7.31 -3.11 10.79
CA VAL A 545 -6.45 -4.29 10.70
C VAL A 545 -5.69 -4.38 9.36
N CYS A 546 -6.27 -3.90 8.25
CA CYS A 546 -5.61 -3.93 6.94
C CYS A 546 -4.27 -3.17 6.92
N ILE A 547 -4.18 -2.06 7.66
CA ILE A 547 -2.95 -1.24 7.76
C ILE A 547 -2.07 -1.62 8.96
N GLY A 548 -2.47 -2.61 9.75
CA GLY A 548 -1.80 -3.01 11.00
C GLY A 548 -2.31 -2.28 12.25
N ASN A 549 -3.37 -1.48 12.14
CA ASN A 549 -4.04 -0.83 13.27
C ASN A 549 -4.99 -1.83 13.97
N THR A 550 -4.46 -3.01 14.30
CA THR A 550 -5.20 -4.12 14.90
C THR A 550 -5.56 -3.85 16.35
N GLY A 551 -4.85 -2.95 17.04
CA GLY A 551 -4.98 -2.76 18.49
C GLY A 551 -4.48 -3.98 19.28
N PRO A 552 -4.57 -3.96 20.62
CA PRO A 552 -4.14 -5.07 21.45
C PRO A 552 -4.99 -6.32 21.22
N LEU A 553 -4.38 -7.51 21.33
CA LEU A 553 -5.13 -8.76 21.43
C LEU A 553 -5.66 -8.93 22.86
N ILE A 554 -6.36 -10.04 23.12
CA ILE A 554 -6.77 -10.42 24.48
C ILE A 554 -5.51 -10.62 25.33
N ASP A 555 -5.45 -10.03 26.53
CA ASP A 555 -4.23 -10.02 27.37
C ASP A 555 -3.73 -11.45 27.68
N GLU A 556 -4.64 -12.37 28.02
CA GLU A 556 -4.27 -13.75 28.34
C GLU A 556 -3.78 -14.53 27.11
N VAL A 557 -4.35 -14.23 25.92
CA VAL A 557 -3.90 -14.79 24.63
C VAL A 557 -2.51 -14.25 24.29
N THR A 558 -2.29 -12.96 24.48
CA THR A 558 -1.00 -12.28 24.26
C THR A 558 0.09 -12.86 25.15
N ALA A 559 -0.20 -13.04 26.44
CA ALA A 559 0.72 -13.65 27.39
C ALA A 559 1.06 -15.09 26.97
N ALA A 560 0.05 -15.90 26.65
CA ALA A 560 0.28 -17.28 26.21
C ALA A 560 1.11 -17.38 24.93
N ILE A 561 0.87 -16.51 23.94
CA ILE A 561 1.65 -16.46 22.71
C ILE A 561 3.11 -16.15 23.00
N ASN A 562 3.37 -15.09 23.78
CA ASN A 562 4.71 -14.59 24.01
C ASN A 562 5.53 -15.48 24.95
N ASP A 563 4.93 -15.98 26.03
CA ASP A 563 5.61 -16.83 27.02
C ASP A 563 5.96 -18.22 26.46
N ASN A 564 5.24 -18.68 25.43
CA ASN A 564 5.40 -20.01 24.84
C ASN A 564 5.82 -19.97 23.37
N ASP A 565 6.17 -18.81 22.83
CA ASP A 565 6.60 -18.60 21.44
C ASP A 565 5.64 -19.20 20.38
N LEU A 566 4.32 -19.12 20.60
CA LEU A 566 3.34 -19.73 19.71
C LEU A 566 3.30 -19.04 18.34
N ALA A 567 3.50 -19.80 17.27
CA ALA A 567 3.16 -19.40 15.91
C ALA A 567 1.64 -19.37 15.67
N VAL A 568 0.98 -18.30 16.11
CA VAL A 568 -0.44 -18.03 15.85
C VAL A 568 -0.66 -17.28 14.54
N THR A 569 -1.92 -17.22 14.12
CA THR A 569 -2.32 -16.74 12.79
C THR A 569 -3.33 -15.59 12.84
N ALA A 570 -3.34 -14.76 11.79
CA ALA A 570 -4.43 -13.83 11.50
C ALA A 570 -5.04 -14.14 10.14
N VAL A 571 -6.37 -14.11 10.06
CA VAL A 571 -7.13 -14.27 8.82
C VAL A 571 -7.89 -12.97 8.56
N LEU A 572 -7.64 -12.34 7.41
CA LEU A 572 -8.21 -11.04 7.11
C LEU A 572 -8.63 -10.91 5.64
N SER A 573 -9.67 -10.10 5.39
CA SER A 573 -10.11 -9.76 4.02
C SER A 573 -9.33 -8.61 3.39
N GLY A 574 -8.05 -8.48 3.77
CA GLY A 574 -7.12 -7.47 3.27
C GLY A 574 -6.48 -7.82 1.93
N ASN A 575 -5.42 -7.09 1.60
CA ASN A 575 -4.59 -7.29 0.40
C ASN A 575 -3.11 -7.54 0.72
N ARG A 576 -2.67 -7.35 1.98
CA ARG A 576 -1.29 -7.57 2.43
C ARG A 576 -1.24 -8.39 3.70
N ASN A 577 -0.26 -9.29 3.75
CA ASN A 577 -0.06 -10.27 4.82
C ASN A 577 1.43 -10.45 5.16
N PHE A 578 2.25 -9.42 4.92
CA PHE A 578 3.68 -9.44 5.27
C PHE A 578 3.89 -9.66 6.77
N GLU A 579 4.98 -10.34 7.12
CA GLU A 579 5.35 -10.57 8.52
C GLU A 579 5.52 -9.25 9.28
N GLY A 580 5.00 -9.19 10.52
CA GLY A 580 5.05 -8.00 11.37
C GLY A 580 4.13 -6.85 10.96
N ARG A 581 3.31 -7.04 9.91
CA ARG A 581 2.39 -6.00 9.41
C ARG A 581 1.09 -5.91 10.20
N ILE A 582 0.46 -7.04 10.50
CA ILE A 582 -0.92 -7.11 11.01
C ILE A 582 -0.95 -6.89 12.52
N SER A 583 -0.18 -7.68 13.27
CA SER A 583 -0.05 -7.58 14.72
C SER A 583 1.36 -8.00 15.13
N PRO A 584 1.98 -7.38 16.15
CA PRO A 584 3.27 -7.81 16.67
C PRO A 584 3.25 -9.24 17.23
N ASP A 585 2.10 -9.73 17.70
CA ASP A 585 1.94 -11.06 18.30
C ASP A 585 1.69 -12.17 17.26
N VAL A 586 1.51 -11.82 15.98
CA VAL A 586 1.13 -12.78 14.93
C VAL A 586 2.28 -13.00 13.95
N LYS A 587 2.71 -14.26 13.82
CA LYS A 587 3.81 -14.67 12.92
C LYS A 587 3.33 -14.98 11.49
N MET A 588 2.08 -15.44 11.33
CA MET A 588 1.54 -15.95 10.05
C MET A 588 0.22 -15.28 9.69
N ASN A 589 0.08 -14.74 8.48
CA ASN A 589 -1.09 -13.96 8.09
C ASN A 589 -1.69 -14.48 6.77
N TYR A 590 -3.02 -14.64 6.72
CA TYR A 590 -3.73 -15.18 5.57
C TYR A 590 -4.78 -14.22 5.04
N LEU A 591 -4.74 -13.96 3.73
CA LEU A 591 -5.77 -13.24 3.00
C LEU A 591 -6.88 -14.21 2.62
N ALA A 592 -8.12 -13.86 2.93
CA ALA A 592 -9.29 -14.70 2.64
C ALA A 592 -10.52 -13.83 2.32
N SER A 593 -11.53 -14.41 1.67
CA SER A 593 -12.80 -13.71 1.46
C SER A 593 -13.52 -13.45 2.79
N PRO A 594 -14.32 -12.38 2.93
CA PRO A 594 -15.13 -12.13 4.13
C PRO A 594 -15.90 -13.34 4.69
N PRO A 595 -16.58 -14.20 3.91
CA PRO A 595 -17.20 -15.42 4.45
C PRO A 595 -16.18 -16.43 4.98
N LEU A 596 -15.01 -16.57 4.37
CA LEU A 596 -13.93 -17.43 4.89
C LEU A 596 -13.32 -16.88 6.18
N VAL A 597 -13.24 -15.55 6.35
CA VAL A 597 -12.82 -14.94 7.63
C VAL A 597 -13.74 -15.41 8.76
N ILE A 598 -15.06 -15.44 8.54
CA ILE A 598 -16.02 -15.96 9.52
C ILE A 598 -15.83 -17.46 9.72
N ALA A 599 -15.65 -18.23 8.63
CA ALA A 599 -15.42 -19.67 8.72
C ALA A 599 -14.19 -20.02 9.59
N TYR A 600 -13.08 -19.28 9.42
CA TYR A 600 -11.88 -19.46 10.25
C TYR A 600 -12.05 -18.94 11.68
N ALA A 601 -12.91 -17.95 11.93
CA ALA A 601 -13.27 -17.54 13.30
C ALA A 601 -14.09 -18.61 14.03
N LEU A 602 -14.96 -19.34 13.31
CA LEU A 602 -15.72 -20.48 13.83
C LEU A 602 -14.81 -21.69 14.08
N ALA A 603 -13.88 -21.98 13.15
CA ALA A 603 -12.90 -23.06 13.31
C ALA A 603 -11.89 -22.77 14.43
N GLY A 604 -11.36 -21.54 14.47
CA GLY A 604 -10.37 -21.05 15.43
C GLY A 604 -8.94 -21.53 15.22
N SER A 605 -8.65 -22.24 14.14
CA SER A 605 -7.31 -22.72 13.78
C SER A 605 -7.13 -22.74 12.25
N MET A 606 -5.90 -22.49 11.79
CA MET A 606 -5.49 -22.73 10.40
C MET A 606 -5.22 -24.21 10.12
N ASN A 607 -5.00 -25.03 11.15
CA ASN A 607 -4.89 -26.48 11.01
C ASN A 607 -6.28 -27.15 10.91
N PHE A 608 -7.08 -26.74 9.94
CA PHE A 608 -8.48 -27.14 9.81
C PHE A 608 -8.82 -27.49 8.36
N ASP A 609 -9.50 -28.62 8.14
CA ASP A 609 -9.95 -29.06 6.82
C ASP A 609 -11.48 -28.90 6.71
N PHE A 610 -11.93 -27.92 5.91
CA PHE A 610 -13.36 -27.64 5.77
C PHE A 610 -14.19 -28.75 5.08
N GLU A 611 -13.55 -29.73 4.43
CA GLU A 611 -14.26 -30.87 3.84
C GLU A 611 -14.56 -31.96 4.87
N THR A 612 -13.63 -32.20 5.80
CA THR A 612 -13.70 -33.34 6.74
C THR A 612 -13.93 -32.95 8.19
N ASP A 613 -13.60 -31.73 8.58
CA ASP A 613 -13.66 -31.28 9.97
C ASP A 613 -14.96 -30.49 10.22
N ALA A 614 -15.66 -30.83 11.31
CA ALA A 614 -16.87 -30.12 11.72
C ALA A 614 -16.50 -28.79 12.41
N LEU A 615 -17.20 -27.71 12.08
CA LEU A 615 -17.04 -26.39 12.72
C LEU A 615 -17.50 -26.41 14.18
N GLY A 616 -18.45 -27.30 14.49
CA GLY A 616 -18.95 -27.54 15.82
C GLY A 616 -20.16 -28.46 15.82
N ILE A 617 -20.73 -28.65 17.01
CA ILE A 617 -21.98 -29.37 17.20
C ILE A 617 -23.12 -28.34 17.22
N GLY A 618 -24.09 -28.54 16.34
CA GLY A 618 -25.25 -27.67 16.25
C GLY A 618 -26.21 -27.82 17.42
N SER A 619 -27.19 -26.92 17.51
CA SER A 619 -28.25 -26.96 18.53
C SER A 619 -29.11 -28.22 18.48
N ASP A 620 -29.10 -28.94 17.37
CA ASP A 620 -29.77 -30.23 17.16
C ASP A 620 -28.91 -31.44 17.55
N GLY A 621 -27.67 -31.22 18.01
CA GLY A 621 -26.72 -32.25 18.40
C GLY A 621 -25.93 -32.88 17.24
N ASN A 622 -26.13 -32.42 16.00
CA ASN A 622 -25.41 -32.93 14.83
C ASN A 622 -24.15 -32.11 14.56
N GLU A 623 -23.16 -32.73 13.93
CA GLU A 623 -21.99 -32.02 13.39
C GLU A 623 -22.43 -31.04 12.29
N VAL A 624 -21.85 -29.84 12.29
CA VAL A 624 -22.09 -28.80 11.29
C VAL A 624 -20.80 -28.55 10.53
N PHE A 625 -20.83 -28.74 9.21
CA PHE A 625 -19.71 -28.52 8.30
C PHE A 625 -19.87 -27.19 7.56
N LEU A 626 -18.80 -26.68 6.94
CA LEU A 626 -18.86 -25.42 6.19
C LEU A 626 -19.94 -25.45 5.09
N LYS A 627 -20.05 -26.58 4.38
CA LYS A 627 -21.07 -26.80 3.33
C LYS A 627 -22.51 -26.67 3.83
N ASP A 628 -22.76 -26.86 5.13
CA ASP A 628 -24.11 -26.81 5.71
C ASP A 628 -24.55 -25.37 5.99
N ILE A 629 -23.61 -24.41 6.01
CA ILE A 629 -23.86 -23.01 6.33
C ILE A 629 -23.44 -22.04 5.21
N TRP A 630 -22.70 -22.50 4.20
CA TRP A 630 -22.29 -21.68 3.07
C TRP A 630 -23.51 -21.18 2.29
N PRO A 631 -23.63 -19.86 2.04
CA PRO A 631 -24.81 -19.30 1.40
C PRO A 631 -24.87 -19.66 -0.09
N ASP A 632 -26.09 -19.89 -0.58
CA ASP A 632 -26.34 -20.09 -2.00
C ASP A 632 -26.13 -18.78 -2.78
N SER A 633 -25.51 -18.86 -3.96
CA SER A 633 -25.20 -17.65 -4.76
C SER A 633 -26.44 -16.90 -5.23
N ALA A 634 -27.56 -17.58 -5.47
CA ALA A 634 -28.82 -16.93 -5.81
C ALA A 634 -29.46 -16.24 -4.60
N GLU A 635 -29.29 -16.78 -3.38
CA GLU A 635 -29.71 -16.12 -2.14
C GLU A 635 -28.90 -14.84 -1.90
N VAL A 636 -27.58 -14.88 -2.12
CA VAL A 636 -26.72 -13.69 -2.01
C VAL A 636 -27.21 -12.61 -2.99
N GLN A 637 -27.44 -12.95 -4.26
CA GLN A 637 -27.91 -11.99 -5.25
C GLN A 637 -29.29 -11.42 -4.91
N ALA A 638 -30.24 -12.25 -4.48
CA ALA A 638 -31.56 -11.78 -4.05
C ALA A 638 -31.49 -10.83 -2.83
N THR A 639 -30.53 -11.07 -1.93
CA THR A 639 -30.28 -10.19 -0.79
C THR A 639 -29.67 -8.87 -1.23
N ILE A 640 -28.74 -8.85 -2.20
CA ILE A 640 -28.22 -7.62 -2.82
C ILE A 640 -29.37 -6.80 -3.40
N ASP A 641 -30.18 -7.41 -4.26
CA ASP A 641 -31.24 -6.73 -5.01
C ASP A 641 -32.31 -6.12 -4.10
N SER A 642 -32.54 -6.72 -2.92
CA SER A 642 -33.54 -6.25 -1.95
C SER A 642 -33.00 -5.29 -0.91
N SER A 643 -31.71 -5.35 -0.59
CA SER A 643 -31.09 -4.55 0.48
C SER A 643 -30.38 -3.30 -0.03
N ILE A 644 -29.84 -3.28 -1.25
CA ILE A 644 -29.04 -2.13 -1.73
C ILE A 644 -29.84 -1.26 -2.67
N ASP A 645 -29.84 0.05 -2.42
CA ASP A 645 -30.51 1.03 -3.28
C ASP A 645 -29.79 2.38 -3.33
N THR A 646 -30.10 3.17 -4.36
CA THR A 646 -29.52 4.49 -4.60
C THR A 646 -29.74 5.49 -3.48
N GLY A 647 -30.81 5.34 -2.70
CA GLY A 647 -31.12 6.19 -1.55
C GLY A 647 -30.05 6.11 -0.47
N MET A 648 -29.43 4.95 -0.27
CA MET A 648 -28.34 4.75 0.69
C MET A 648 -27.12 5.61 0.33
N PHE A 649 -26.66 5.53 -0.92
CA PHE A 649 -25.51 6.31 -1.39
C PHE A 649 -25.80 7.81 -1.33
N THR A 650 -26.98 8.23 -1.80
CA THR A 650 -27.38 9.64 -1.78
C THR A 650 -27.41 10.20 -0.35
N LYS A 651 -27.92 9.42 0.62
CA LYS A 651 -27.97 9.79 2.04
C LYS A 651 -26.57 9.88 2.65
N GLN A 652 -25.76 8.83 2.50
CA GLN A 652 -24.45 8.76 3.18
C GLN A 652 -23.43 9.73 2.59
N TYR A 653 -23.46 9.96 1.27
CA TYR A 653 -22.50 10.83 0.60
C TYR A 653 -22.96 12.28 0.41
N GLY A 654 -24.24 12.59 0.64
CA GLY A 654 -24.77 13.96 0.52
C GLY A 654 -24.07 14.99 1.41
N HIS A 655 -23.51 14.54 2.54
CA HIS A 655 -22.82 15.38 3.54
C HIS A 655 -21.37 14.92 3.81
N VAL A 656 -20.74 14.25 2.84
CA VAL A 656 -19.45 13.57 3.02
C VAL A 656 -18.31 14.47 3.51
N PHE A 657 -18.35 15.79 3.24
CA PHE A 657 -17.32 16.75 3.64
C PHE A 657 -17.63 17.51 4.94
N GLU A 658 -18.82 17.33 5.53
CA GLU A 658 -19.26 18.14 6.67
C GLU A 658 -18.69 17.69 8.02
N GLY A 659 -18.52 16.38 8.20
CA GLY A 659 -18.06 15.76 9.44
C GLY A 659 -19.09 15.75 10.56
N ASP A 660 -18.70 15.16 11.70
CA ASP A 660 -19.51 15.18 12.92
C ASP A 660 -19.29 16.49 13.73
N GLU A 661 -19.94 16.59 14.89
CA GLU A 661 -19.78 17.77 15.75
C GLU A 661 -18.35 17.93 16.29
N ARG A 662 -17.62 16.82 16.50
CA ARG A 662 -16.22 16.84 16.96
C ARG A 662 -15.33 17.46 15.88
N TRP A 663 -15.44 17.00 14.63
CA TRP A 663 -14.72 17.58 13.50
C TRP A 663 -15.02 19.08 13.33
N ARG A 664 -16.30 19.46 13.34
CA ARG A 664 -16.72 20.87 13.18
C ARG A 664 -16.35 21.75 14.39
N GLY A 665 -16.13 21.15 15.56
CA GLY A 665 -15.73 21.82 16.79
C GLY A 665 -14.24 22.15 16.89
N LEU A 666 -13.36 21.54 16.08
CA LEU A 666 -11.91 21.75 16.16
C LEU A 666 -11.52 23.22 15.94
N PRO A 667 -10.72 23.84 16.82
CA PRO A 667 -10.25 25.21 16.58
C PRO A 667 -9.38 25.23 15.32
N THR A 668 -9.56 26.24 14.45
CA THR A 668 -8.70 26.43 13.27
C THR A 668 -8.23 27.89 13.20
N PRO A 669 -6.92 28.15 13.07
CA PRO A 669 -6.42 29.50 12.89
C PRO A 669 -6.82 30.03 11.49
N ALA A 670 -7.10 31.33 11.39
CA ALA A 670 -7.49 31.97 10.14
C ALA A 670 -6.30 32.43 9.26
N SER A 671 -5.07 32.06 9.64
CA SER A 671 -3.84 32.49 8.95
C SER A 671 -3.58 31.68 7.68
N GLU A 672 -3.08 32.35 6.65
CA GLU A 672 -2.66 31.74 5.38
C GLU A 672 -1.33 30.97 5.50
N VAL A 673 -0.47 31.38 6.44
CA VAL A 673 0.78 30.70 6.81
C VAL A 673 0.52 29.95 8.12
N PHE A 674 0.95 28.70 8.19
CA PHE A 674 0.79 27.88 9.37
C PHE A 674 1.67 28.40 10.51
N GLU A 675 1.10 28.52 11.71
CA GLU A 675 1.84 28.91 12.90
C GLU A 675 2.38 27.64 13.57
N TRP A 676 3.68 27.38 13.42
CA TRP A 676 4.31 26.20 14.01
C TRP A 676 4.40 26.31 15.53
N ASP A 677 3.83 25.33 16.23
CA ASP A 677 4.03 25.16 17.66
C ASP A 677 5.37 24.44 17.92
N PRO A 678 6.35 25.08 18.58
CA PRO A 678 7.64 24.43 18.87
C PRO A 678 7.49 23.22 19.80
N GLU A 679 6.44 23.14 20.62
CA GLU A 679 6.18 22.02 21.53
C GLU A 679 5.41 20.88 20.85
N SER A 680 4.96 21.08 19.60
CA SER A 680 4.26 20.04 18.85
C SER A 680 5.10 18.77 18.71
N THR A 681 4.49 17.65 19.03
CA THR A 681 5.04 16.32 18.75
C THR A 681 4.41 15.65 17.52
N TYR A 682 3.47 16.30 16.82
CA TYR A 682 2.81 15.77 15.62
C TYR A 682 3.15 16.51 14.32
N VAL A 683 3.33 17.83 14.37
CA VAL A 683 3.49 18.70 13.19
C VAL A 683 4.65 19.67 13.43
N ARG A 684 5.78 19.49 12.72
CA ARG A 684 6.97 20.35 12.84
C ARG A 684 7.52 20.73 11.47
N LYS A 685 8.00 21.98 11.34
CA LYS A 685 8.62 22.51 10.12
C LYS A 685 9.85 21.68 9.74
N PRO A 686 9.86 20.95 8.61
CA PRO A 686 11.03 20.21 8.16
C PRO A 686 12.12 21.14 7.57
N PRO A 687 13.40 20.73 7.61
CA PRO A 687 14.54 21.56 7.20
C PRO A 687 14.83 21.53 5.68
N TYR A 688 13.89 21.07 4.84
CA TYR A 688 14.15 20.75 3.42
C TYR A 688 14.61 21.93 2.56
N PHE A 689 14.20 23.14 2.93
CA PHE A 689 14.44 24.37 2.18
C PHE A 689 15.44 25.31 2.88
N ASP A 690 16.04 24.87 3.99
CA ASP A 690 16.97 25.70 4.76
C ASP A 690 18.18 26.09 3.89
N GLY A 691 18.42 27.40 3.76
CA GLY A 691 19.51 27.93 2.94
C GLY A 691 19.33 27.77 1.43
N MET A 692 18.13 27.41 0.97
CA MET A 692 17.81 27.31 -0.46
C MET A 692 17.99 28.67 -1.16
N THR A 693 18.56 28.65 -2.37
CA THR A 693 18.67 29.83 -3.24
C THR A 693 18.09 29.56 -4.64
N MET A 694 17.87 30.63 -5.41
CA MET A 694 17.42 30.54 -6.80
C MET A 694 18.47 29.90 -7.72
N GLU A 695 19.75 30.04 -7.41
CA GLU A 695 20.83 29.35 -8.15
C GLU A 695 20.97 27.91 -7.61
N THR A 696 21.10 26.94 -8.53
CA THR A 696 21.29 25.53 -8.17
C THR A 696 22.74 25.28 -7.75
N THR A 697 22.94 24.56 -6.65
CA THR A 697 24.26 24.02 -6.30
C THR A 697 24.65 22.95 -7.32
N PRO A 698 25.86 23.00 -7.91
CA PRO A 698 26.31 21.98 -8.84
C PRO A 698 26.33 20.58 -8.21
N VAL A 699 25.97 19.57 -9.00
CA VAL A 699 26.13 18.16 -8.62
C VAL A 699 27.63 17.86 -8.49
N VAL A 700 28.01 17.15 -7.42
CA VAL A 700 29.39 16.74 -7.18
C VAL A 700 29.47 15.23 -6.98
N ASP A 701 30.65 14.68 -7.25
CA ASP A 701 30.98 13.29 -6.94
C ASP A 701 30.89 13.01 -5.42
N ILE A 702 30.57 11.77 -5.07
CA ILE A 702 30.47 11.33 -3.67
C ILE A 702 31.81 10.70 -3.30
N VAL A 703 32.56 11.34 -2.40
CA VAL A 703 33.91 10.91 -2.02
C VAL A 703 33.95 10.53 -0.55
N GLY A 704 34.56 9.39 -0.23
CA GLY A 704 34.83 9.00 1.16
C GLY A 704 33.60 8.55 1.95
N ALA A 705 32.57 8.03 1.29
CA ALA A 705 31.34 7.61 1.95
C ALA A 705 31.48 6.32 2.75
N ARG A 706 30.70 6.17 3.82
CA ARG A 706 30.60 4.93 4.61
C ARG A 706 29.28 4.21 4.36
N VAL A 707 29.32 2.87 4.43
CA VAL A 707 28.12 2.04 4.30
C VAL A 707 27.34 2.08 5.61
N LEU A 708 26.16 2.71 5.61
CA LEU A 708 25.28 2.80 6.77
C LEU A 708 24.52 1.49 7.02
N ALA A 709 24.12 0.82 5.94
CA ALA A 709 23.41 -0.45 6.00
C ALA A 709 23.76 -1.32 4.78
N LYS A 710 23.89 -2.64 5.02
CA LYS A 710 24.05 -3.66 3.99
C LYS A 710 22.88 -4.62 4.09
N LEU A 711 21.97 -4.59 3.13
CA LEU A 711 20.65 -5.20 3.23
C LEU A 711 20.47 -6.30 2.16
N GLY A 712 19.61 -7.27 2.46
CA GLY A 712 19.28 -8.37 1.55
C GLY A 712 18.23 -8.02 0.50
N ASP A 713 17.56 -9.06 0.00
CA ASP A 713 16.46 -8.95 -0.97
C ASP A 713 15.15 -8.51 -0.31
N SER A 714 14.26 -7.95 -1.13
CA SER A 714 12.86 -7.60 -0.81
C SER A 714 12.70 -6.74 0.45
N VAL A 715 13.64 -5.81 0.69
CA VAL A 715 13.52 -4.79 1.74
C VAL A 715 12.35 -3.87 1.41
N THR A 716 11.24 -4.06 2.11
CA THR A 716 10.03 -3.26 1.90
C THR A 716 10.16 -1.83 2.46
N THR A 717 9.30 -0.91 2.02
CA THR A 717 9.19 0.43 2.63
C THR A 717 8.73 0.41 4.08
N ASP A 718 8.12 -0.69 4.56
CA ASP A 718 7.85 -0.92 5.99
C ASP A 718 9.13 -1.17 6.80
N HIS A 719 10.17 -1.78 6.19
CA HIS A 719 11.48 -1.91 6.82
C HIS A 719 12.21 -0.55 6.88
N ILE A 720 12.13 0.23 5.81
CA ILE A 720 12.80 1.54 5.68
C ILE A 720 12.09 2.62 6.52
N SER A 721 10.75 2.64 6.51
CA SER A 721 9.94 3.62 7.23
C SER A 721 8.70 2.91 7.82
N PRO A 722 8.84 2.32 9.03
CA PRO A 722 7.74 1.65 9.70
C PRO A 722 6.58 2.63 9.96
N ALA A 723 5.35 2.12 10.01
CA ALA A 723 4.16 2.91 10.30
C ALA A 723 3.47 2.51 11.62
N GLY A 724 3.83 1.36 12.20
CA GLY A 724 3.21 0.81 13.40
C GLY A 724 3.73 1.43 14.71
N SER A 725 3.61 0.68 15.80
CA SER A 725 3.91 1.13 17.16
C SER A 725 5.38 1.56 17.35
N ILE A 726 5.58 2.55 18.23
CA ILE A 726 6.90 3.06 18.61
C ILE A 726 7.33 2.37 19.92
N LYS A 727 8.54 1.80 19.96
CA LYS A 727 9.09 1.20 21.18
C LYS A 727 9.70 2.27 22.08
N ALA A 728 9.51 2.14 23.40
CA ALA A 728 10.02 3.11 24.38
C ALA A 728 11.54 3.19 24.45
N ASP A 729 12.23 2.08 24.20
CA ASP A 729 13.69 1.98 24.15
C ASP A 729 14.29 2.31 22.77
N SER A 730 13.46 2.73 21.80
CA SER A 730 13.94 3.21 20.50
C SER A 730 14.29 4.71 20.55
N PRO A 731 15.12 5.23 19.61
CA PRO A 731 15.44 6.65 19.56
C PRO A 731 14.20 7.56 19.50
N ALA A 732 13.17 7.17 18.75
CA ALA A 732 11.92 7.91 18.66
C ALA A 732 11.12 7.88 19.97
N GLY A 733 11.11 6.74 20.67
CA GLY A 733 10.48 6.60 22.00
C GLY A 733 11.18 7.44 23.06
N ALA A 734 12.52 7.44 23.06
CA ALA A 734 13.31 8.31 23.94
C ALA A 734 13.00 9.79 23.70
N TYR A 735 12.97 10.23 22.44
CA TYR A 735 12.60 11.60 22.08
C TYR A 735 11.19 11.96 22.60
N LEU A 736 10.20 11.09 22.43
CA LEU A 736 8.84 11.32 22.91
C LEU A 736 8.77 11.46 24.44
N LEU A 737 9.47 10.60 25.18
CA LEU A 737 9.56 10.67 26.64
C LEU A 737 10.23 11.96 27.12
N GLU A 738 11.31 12.38 26.46
CA GLU A 738 12.00 13.65 26.74
C GLU A 738 11.09 14.87 26.53
N HIS A 739 10.11 14.77 25.62
CA HIS A 739 9.11 15.80 25.36
C HIS A 739 7.79 15.58 26.14
N GLY A 740 7.82 14.75 27.18
CA GLY A 740 6.69 14.58 28.10
C GLY A 740 5.50 13.80 27.55
N VAL A 741 5.68 13.02 26.48
CA VAL A 741 4.64 12.13 25.94
C VAL A 741 4.72 10.78 26.65
N ASP A 742 3.63 10.39 27.30
CA ASP A 742 3.54 9.08 27.97
C ASP A 742 3.51 7.93 26.96
N ARG A 743 3.97 6.75 27.37
CA ARG A 743 4.06 5.56 26.49
C ARG A 743 2.73 5.19 25.84
N ALA A 744 1.61 5.38 26.54
CA ALA A 744 0.27 5.12 26.01
C ALA A 744 -0.10 6.06 24.86
N ASP A 745 0.53 7.24 24.80
CA ASP A 745 0.24 8.33 23.87
C ASP A 745 1.30 8.47 22.76
N PHE A 746 2.26 7.54 22.68
CA PHE A 746 3.21 7.49 21.57
C PHE A 746 2.52 7.43 20.21
N ASN A 747 1.35 6.80 20.16
CA ASN A 747 0.62 6.51 18.94
C ASN A 747 1.51 5.67 18.00
N SER A 748 1.37 5.82 16.69
CA SER A 748 2.13 5.07 15.68
C SER A 748 3.10 5.96 14.91
N TYR A 749 4.16 5.40 14.32
CA TYR A 749 5.03 6.14 13.40
C TYR A 749 4.23 6.78 12.25
N GLY A 750 3.18 6.12 11.75
CA GLY A 750 2.31 6.66 10.71
C GLY A 750 1.60 7.96 11.14
N SER A 751 1.14 8.02 12.38
CA SER A 751 0.53 9.24 12.94
C SER A 751 1.52 10.39 13.11
N ARG A 752 2.83 10.09 13.29
CA ARG A 752 3.89 11.06 13.55
C ARG A 752 4.54 11.64 12.29
N ARG A 753 4.00 11.37 11.11
CA ARG A 753 4.59 11.77 9.82
C ARG A 753 4.65 13.27 9.55
N GLY A 754 3.90 14.08 10.27
CA GLY A 754 4.05 15.54 10.24
C GLY A 754 5.28 16.05 11.02
N ASN A 755 5.98 15.18 11.75
CA ASN A 755 7.11 15.54 12.61
C ASN A 755 8.39 14.84 12.15
N HIS A 756 9.27 15.60 11.49
CA HIS A 756 10.52 15.06 10.97
C HIS A 756 11.46 14.51 12.04
N GLU A 757 11.47 15.06 13.26
CA GLU A 757 12.34 14.58 14.35
C GLU A 757 12.07 13.11 14.71
N ILE A 758 10.79 12.73 14.75
CA ILE A 758 10.37 11.36 15.04
C ILE A 758 10.63 10.47 13.84
N MET A 759 10.31 10.93 12.63
CA MET A 759 10.41 10.09 11.45
C MET A 759 11.85 9.80 11.02
N ILE A 760 12.80 10.72 11.22
CA ILE A 760 14.22 10.46 11.01
C ILE A 760 14.69 9.35 11.97
N ARG A 761 14.32 9.44 13.25
CA ARG A 761 14.60 8.42 14.27
C ARG A 761 13.95 7.07 13.98
N GLY A 762 12.78 7.09 13.35
CA GLY A 762 12.06 5.90 12.90
C GLY A 762 12.59 5.28 11.61
N THR A 763 13.48 5.96 10.88
CA THR A 763 14.00 5.46 9.60
C THR A 763 14.92 4.27 9.83
N PHE A 764 14.65 3.16 9.14
CA PHE A 764 15.22 1.84 9.37
C PHE A 764 15.00 1.28 10.78
N ALA A 765 14.03 1.78 11.55
CA ALA A 765 13.78 1.32 12.93
C ALA A 765 12.88 0.07 13.04
N ASN A 766 12.57 -0.59 11.92
CA ASN A 766 11.72 -1.77 11.93
C ASN A 766 12.38 -2.92 12.71
N ILE A 767 11.62 -3.56 13.59
CA ILE A 767 12.09 -4.63 14.49
C ILE A 767 12.53 -5.90 13.76
N ARG A 768 12.14 -6.08 12.49
CA ARG A 768 12.49 -7.20 11.63
C ARG A 768 13.56 -6.86 10.58
N LEU A 769 14.08 -5.63 10.58
CA LEU A 769 15.15 -5.28 9.65
C LEU A 769 16.38 -6.14 9.93
N ARG A 770 16.93 -6.78 8.89
CA ARG A 770 18.14 -7.61 8.97
C ARG A 770 19.29 -6.90 8.27
N ASN A 771 20.13 -6.22 9.05
CA ASN A 771 21.32 -5.54 8.55
C ASN A 771 22.53 -6.48 8.59
N GLN A 772 23.05 -6.84 7.42
CA GLN A 772 24.16 -7.79 7.21
C GLN A 772 25.53 -7.23 7.62
N LEU A 773 25.57 -6.05 8.25
CA LEU A 773 26.72 -5.57 9.01
C LEU A 773 26.81 -6.21 10.39
N LEU A 774 25.71 -6.77 10.90
CA LEU A 774 25.61 -7.43 12.20
C LEU A 774 25.26 -8.91 12.00
N ASP A 775 25.75 -9.77 12.88
CA ASP A 775 25.54 -11.22 12.79
C ASP A 775 24.33 -11.63 13.63
N GLY A 776 23.26 -12.09 12.97
CA GLY A 776 22.07 -12.65 13.65
C GLY A 776 21.22 -11.63 14.42
N VAL A 777 21.36 -10.33 14.13
CA VAL A 777 20.60 -9.26 14.79
C VAL A 777 19.44 -8.81 13.93
N GLU A 778 18.22 -8.81 14.50
CA GLU A 778 17.04 -8.15 13.92
C GLU A 778 16.77 -6.81 14.62
N GLY A 779 16.38 -5.81 13.84
CA GLY A 779 16.01 -4.49 14.33
C GLY A 779 16.75 -3.36 13.63
N GLY A 780 16.45 -2.13 14.04
CA GLY A 780 17.03 -0.92 13.46
C GLY A 780 18.46 -0.62 13.89
N TYR A 781 19.34 -1.60 13.74
CA TYR A 781 20.73 -1.56 14.20
C TYR A 781 21.73 -1.56 13.05
N THR A 782 22.90 -0.99 13.31
CA THR A 782 24.05 -1.02 12.41
C THR A 782 25.36 -1.04 13.19
N ARG A 783 26.50 -1.06 12.48
CA ARG A 783 27.83 -0.81 13.06
C ARG A 783 28.20 0.66 12.91
N ASP A 784 28.57 1.28 14.00
CA ASP A 784 29.09 2.65 13.98
C ASP A 784 30.61 2.65 13.82
N PHE A 785 31.10 2.77 12.59
CA PHE A 785 32.52 2.80 12.29
C PHE A 785 33.22 4.12 12.68
N THR A 786 32.48 5.11 13.21
CA THR A 786 33.09 6.33 13.76
C THR A 786 33.65 6.13 15.18
N VAL A 787 33.21 5.07 15.86
CA VAL A 787 33.61 4.73 17.22
C VAL A 787 34.58 3.54 17.19
N ASP A 788 35.63 3.62 18.01
CA ASP A 788 36.61 2.54 18.14
C ASP A 788 35.93 1.19 18.45
N GLY A 789 36.29 0.16 17.69
CA GLY A 789 35.70 -1.18 17.80
C GLY A 789 34.40 -1.37 17.00
N ALA A 790 33.90 -0.35 16.32
CA ALA A 790 32.68 -0.40 15.49
C ALA A 790 31.49 -1.07 16.20
N PRO A 791 31.07 -0.56 17.37
CA PRO A 791 30.02 -1.17 18.18
C PRO A 791 28.69 -1.17 17.43
N GLN A 792 27.80 -2.06 17.86
CA GLN A 792 26.40 -2.01 17.46
C GLN A 792 25.76 -0.72 18.01
N ALA A 793 25.03 -0.01 17.16
CA ALA A 793 24.27 1.19 17.52
C ALA A 793 22.94 1.21 16.76
N PHE A 794 21.99 2.05 17.19
CA PHE A 794 20.84 2.36 16.35
C PHE A 794 21.31 3.09 15.09
N ILE A 795 20.62 2.84 13.97
CA ILE A 795 20.94 3.48 12.69
C ILE A 795 20.90 5.01 12.81
N TYR A 796 19.90 5.55 13.53
CA TYR A 796 19.80 6.98 13.79
C TYR A 796 21.05 7.52 14.50
N ASP A 797 21.46 6.93 15.62
CA ASP A 797 22.60 7.41 16.42
C ASP A 797 23.90 7.36 15.63
N ALA A 798 24.16 6.25 14.92
CA ALA A 798 25.33 6.13 14.04
C ALA A 798 25.32 7.22 12.95
N SER A 799 24.15 7.48 12.34
CA SER A 799 24.02 8.53 11.33
C SER A 799 24.36 9.93 11.86
N GLN A 800 23.98 10.24 13.10
CA GLN A 800 24.28 11.53 13.73
C GLN A 800 25.79 11.69 13.91
N ASN A 801 26.50 10.63 14.31
CA ASN A 801 27.96 10.64 14.45
C ASN A 801 28.67 10.88 13.10
N TYR A 802 28.22 10.23 12.02
CA TYR A 802 28.76 10.47 10.68
C TYR A 802 28.49 11.90 10.18
N GLN A 803 27.29 12.42 10.40
CA GLN A 803 26.92 13.78 10.01
C GLN A 803 27.76 14.82 10.76
N ALA A 804 28.00 14.63 12.07
CA ALA A 804 28.88 15.49 12.85
C ALA A 804 30.33 15.53 12.32
N GLN A 805 30.77 14.47 11.65
CA GLN A 805 32.09 14.37 11.01
C GLN A 805 32.08 14.78 9.52
N GLY A 806 30.92 15.15 8.96
CA GLY A 806 30.78 15.48 7.54
C GLY A 806 31.01 14.29 6.60
N THR A 807 30.83 13.05 7.08
CA THR A 807 31.05 11.84 6.30
C THR A 807 29.78 11.47 5.52
N PRO A 808 29.82 11.37 4.17
CA PRO A 808 28.67 10.95 3.40
C PRO A 808 28.34 9.47 3.62
N LEU A 809 27.08 9.10 3.44
CA LEU A 809 26.62 7.72 3.66
C LEU A 809 26.07 7.08 2.38
N VAL A 810 26.21 5.77 2.28
CA VAL A 810 25.60 4.94 1.23
C VAL A 810 24.91 3.71 1.83
N ILE A 811 23.97 3.12 1.08
CA ILE A 811 23.32 1.85 1.42
C ILE A 811 23.60 0.84 0.32
N PHE A 812 23.89 -0.41 0.71
CA PHE A 812 23.86 -1.56 -0.20
C PHE A 812 22.57 -2.36 0.02
N GLY A 813 21.90 -2.76 -1.06
CA GLY A 813 20.69 -3.59 -1.01
C GLY A 813 20.71 -4.73 -2.04
N GLY A 814 19.85 -5.72 -1.85
CA GLY A 814 19.62 -6.80 -2.80
C GLY A 814 18.59 -6.42 -3.88
N LYS A 815 17.76 -7.38 -4.27
CA LYS A 815 16.67 -7.23 -5.24
C LYS A 815 15.44 -6.59 -4.62
N GLU A 816 14.61 -5.96 -5.45
CA GLU A 816 13.30 -5.42 -5.09
C GLU A 816 13.33 -4.45 -3.90
N TYR A 817 14.41 -3.65 -3.82
CA TYR A 817 14.59 -2.69 -2.74
C TYR A 817 13.51 -1.59 -2.80
N GLY A 818 12.83 -1.38 -1.67
CA GLY A 818 11.76 -0.40 -1.52
C GLY A 818 10.38 -0.91 -1.96
N SER A 819 10.12 -2.21 -1.88
CA SER A 819 8.81 -2.78 -2.25
C SER A 819 7.69 -2.42 -1.27
N GLY A 820 6.44 -2.38 -1.73
CA GLY A 820 5.26 -2.20 -0.88
C GLY A 820 4.65 -0.79 -0.91
N SER A 821 4.38 -0.20 0.26
CA SER A 821 3.61 1.05 0.41
C SER A 821 4.33 2.25 -0.22
N SER A 822 3.58 3.21 -0.77
CA SER A 822 4.09 4.44 -1.42
C SER A 822 4.56 5.54 -0.45
N ARG A 823 5.33 5.17 0.58
CA ARG A 823 5.74 6.06 1.67
C ARG A 823 6.88 6.97 1.26
N ASP A 824 6.64 8.28 1.24
CA ASP A 824 7.64 9.32 1.01
C ASP A 824 8.74 9.34 2.09
N TRP A 825 8.38 9.07 3.34
CA TRP A 825 9.32 8.99 4.46
C TRP A 825 10.41 7.92 4.31
N ALA A 826 10.19 6.91 3.46
CA ALA A 826 11.27 5.98 3.11
C ALA A 826 12.41 6.67 2.35
N ALA A 827 12.13 7.74 1.60
CA ALA A 827 13.16 8.56 0.94
C ALA A 827 13.53 9.80 1.76
N LYS A 828 12.56 10.53 2.34
CA LYS A 828 12.82 11.71 3.19
C LYS A 828 13.72 11.33 4.37
N GLY A 829 13.38 10.24 5.07
CA GLY A 829 14.17 9.70 6.17
C GLY A 829 15.58 9.29 5.73
N THR A 830 15.70 8.55 4.62
CA THR A 830 17.00 8.13 4.07
C THR A 830 17.89 9.33 3.75
N SER A 831 17.35 10.37 3.11
CA SER A 831 18.09 11.61 2.82
C SER A 831 18.50 12.35 4.08
N LEU A 832 17.60 12.48 5.07
CA LEU A 832 17.84 13.17 6.35
C LEU A 832 18.76 12.40 7.32
N LEU A 833 18.94 11.10 7.13
CA LEU A 833 20.02 10.34 7.78
C LEU A 833 21.40 10.66 7.18
N GLY A 834 21.47 11.41 6.07
CA GLY A 834 22.73 11.79 5.40
C GLY A 834 23.14 10.84 4.27
N VAL A 835 22.27 9.92 3.85
CA VAL A 835 22.54 9.01 2.73
C VAL A 835 22.53 9.78 1.42
N LYS A 836 23.58 9.60 0.61
CA LYS A 836 23.74 10.25 -0.70
C LYS A 836 23.48 9.32 -1.88
N ALA A 837 23.72 8.02 -1.72
CA ALA A 837 23.44 7.02 -2.74
C ALA A 837 22.92 5.71 -2.14
N VAL A 838 22.08 5.01 -2.91
CA VAL A 838 21.63 3.65 -2.60
C VAL A 838 22.02 2.76 -3.79
N ILE A 839 22.79 1.69 -3.54
CA ILE A 839 23.30 0.77 -4.57
C ILE A 839 22.67 -0.61 -4.39
N THR A 840 21.88 -1.07 -5.37
CA THR A 840 21.09 -2.30 -5.23
C THR A 840 21.16 -3.20 -6.46
N GLU A 841 20.67 -4.43 -6.37
CA GLU A 841 20.47 -5.26 -7.56
C GLU A 841 19.25 -4.78 -8.36
N SER A 842 18.16 -4.41 -7.67
CA SER A 842 16.98 -3.78 -8.28
C SER A 842 16.15 -2.95 -7.30
N PHE A 843 15.41 -1.98 -7.85
CA PHE A 843 14.48 -1.13 -7.12
C PHE A 843 13.03 -1.42 -7.50
N GLU A 844 12.12 -1.22 -6.55
CA GLU A 844 10.71 -0.97 -6.88
C GLU A 844 10.53 0.46 -7.43
N ARG A 845 9.57 0.64 -8.37
CA ARG A 845 9.39 1.85 -9.17
C ARG A 845 9.18 3.09 -8.32
N ILE A 846 8.22 3.05 -7.39
CA ILE A 846 7.82 4.23 -6.59
C ILE A 846 8.97 4.67 -5.68
N HIS A 847 9.66 3.71 -5.06
CA HIS A 847 10.75 4.04 -4.15
C HIS A 847 11.95 4.67 -4.87
N ARG A 848 12.30 4.16 -6.07
CA ARG A 848 13.34 4.77 -6.92
C ARG A 848 13.05 6.25 -7.18
N SER A 849 11.84 6.57 -7.63
CA SER A 849 11.47 7.95 -7.95
C SER A 849 11.44 8.84 -6.70
N ASN A 850 10.98 8.32 -5.55
CA ASN A 850 11.05 9.04 -4.28
C ASN A 850 12.49 9.37 -3.84
N LEU A 851 13.46 8.47 -4.05
CA LEU A 851 14.87 8.73 -3.74
C LEU A 851 15.40 9.91 -4.55
N ILE A 852 15.15 9.93 -5.86
CA ILE A 852 15.51 11.04 -6.76
C ILE A 852 14.84 12.33 -6.31
N GLY A 853 13.54 12.26 -5.96
CA GLY A 853 12.76 13.39 -5.45
C GLY A 853 13.33 14.03 -4.18
N MET A 854 14.15 13.30 -3.42
CA MET A 854 14.85 13.76 -2.22
C MET A 854 16.37 13.95 -2.39
N GLY A 855 16.87 13.92 -3.64
CA GLY A 855 18.28 14.14 -3.95
C GLY A 855 19.22 12.97 -3.60
N VAL A 856 18.69 11.75 -3.41
CA VAL A 856 19.47 10.53 -3.21
C VAL A 856 19.61 9.82 -4.55
N VAL A 857 20.84 9.52 -4.99
CA VAL A 857 21.04 8.87 -6.29
C VAL A 857 20.79 7.35 -6.20
N PRO A 858 19.83 6.79 -6.97
CA PRO A 858 19.65 5.35 -7.06
C PRO A 858 20.63 4.75 -8.08
N LEU A 859 21.43 3.78 -7.64
CA LEU A 859 22.41 3.07 -8.45
C LEU A 859 22.12 1.57 -8.45
N GLN A 860 22.37 0.91 -9.57
CA GLN A 860 22.33 -0.55 -9.63
C GLN A 860 23.71 -1.15 -9.87
N PHE A 861 23.96 -2.30 -9.24
CA PHE A 861 25.12 -3.13 -9.59
C PHE A 861 25.07 -3.53 -11.08
N PRO A 862 26.22 -3.84 -11.70
CA PRO A 862 26.24 -4.41 -13.04
C PRO A 862 25.33 -5.64 -13.13
N ALA A 863 24.73 -5.87 -14.29
CA ALA A 863 23.80 -6.98 -14.48
C ALA A 863 24.41 -8.32 -14.02
N GLY A 864 23.71 -9.02 -13.12
CA GLY A 864 24.16 -10.30 -12.54
C GLY A 864 25.17 -10.17 -11.40
N GLN A 865 25.53 -8.96 -10.98
CA GLN A 865 26.39 -8.71 -9.83
C GLN A 865 25.61 -8.16 -8.63
N SER A 866 26.16 -8.33 -7.44
CA SER A 866 25.63 -7.85 -6.18
C SER A 866 26.75 -7.47 -5.24
N TRP A 867 26.43 -6.87 -4.09
CA TRP A 867 27.43 -6.65 -3.04
C TRP A 867 28.13 -7.95 -2.62
N ALA A 868 27.39 -9.07 -2.61
CA ALA A 868 27.93 -10.37 -2.22
C ALA A 868 28.90 -10.92 -3.27
N SER A 869 28.53 -10.90 -4.56
CA SER A 869 29.39 -11.43 -5.63
C SER A 869 30.64 -10.59 -5.88
N LEU A 870 30.59 -9.30 -5.53
CA LEU A 870 31.72 -8.37 -5.57
C LEU A 870 32.60 -8.42 -4.30
N GLY A 871 32.25 -9.20 -3.28
CA GLY A 871 33.00 -9.30 -2.03
C GLY A 871 32.91 -8.05 -1.14
N LEU A 872 31.89 -7.22 -1.34
CA LEU A 872 31.62 -6.03 -0.54
C LEU A 872 31.00 -6.46 0.80
N ASP A 873 31.73 -6.27 1.90
CA ASP A 873 31.27 -6.64 3.24
C ASP A 873 30.67 -5.47 4.02
N GLY A 874 30.77 -4.24 3.49
CA GLY A 874 30.25 -3.02 4.07
C GLY A 874 31.25 -2.30 4.99
N THR A 875 32.46 -2.83 5.15
CA THR A 875 33.54 -2.14 5.89
C THR A 875 34.27 -1.11 5.04
N GLU A 876 34.01 -1.05 3.73
CA GLU A 876 34.74 -0.23 2.78
C GLU A 876 34.42 1.26 2.91
N ILE A 877 35.33 2.08 2.37
CA ILE A 877 35.10 3.49 2.07
C ILE A 877 34.76 3.60 0.58
N VAL A 878 33.60 4.16 0.28
CA VAL A 878 33.02 4.18 -1.07
C VAL A 878 33.22 5.56 -1.71
N THR A 879 33.72 5.58 -2.94
CA THR A 879 33.80 6.77 -3.79
C THR A 879 33.06 6.53 -5.09
N ILE A 880 32.24 7.48 -5.52
CA ILE A 880 31.38 7.41 -6.72
C ILE A 880 31.72 8.62 -7.59
N THR A 881 32.24 8.37 -8.79
CA THR A 881 32.73 9.40 -9.71
C THR A 881 31.99 9.41 -11.05
N GLY A 882 31.87 10.60 -11.65
CA GLY A 882 31.17 10.87 -12.90
C GLY A 882 29.73 11.37 -12.73
N LEU A 883 29.29 11.67 -11.50
CA LEU A 883 27.97 12.26 -11.26
C LEU A 883 27.93 13.73 -11.69
N ASP A 884 29.07 14.41 -11.66
CA ASP A 884 29.23 15.81 -12.08
C ASP A 884 28.89 16.06 -13.56
N GLU A 885 28.88 15.01 -14.40
CA GLU A 885 28.42 15.08 -15.80
C GLU A 885 26.97 15.60 -15.94
N LEU A 886 26.13 15.41 -14.91
CA LEU A 886 24.76 15.95 -14.87
C LEU A 886 24.72 17.47 -15.03
N ASN A 887 25.76 18.18 -14.57
CA ASN A 887 25.83 19.63 -14.72
C ASN A 887 25.97 20.07 -16.19
N ASN A 888 26.40 19.18 -17.07
CA ASN A 888 26.56 19.44 -18.51
C ASN A 888 25.31 19.07 -19.32
N GLY A 889 24.17 18.78 -18.65
CA GLY A 889 22.92 18.40 -19.29
C GLY A 889 22.93 16.97 -19.86
N THR A 890 23.87 16.13 -19.42
CA THR A 890 23.96 14.72 -19.81
C THR A 890 23.76 13.85 -18.57
N THR A 891 22.81 12.91 -18.63
CA THR A 891 22.66 11.90 -17.58
C THR A 891 23.60 10.73 -17.89
N PRO A 892 24.65 10.48 -17.07
CA PRO A 892 25.56 9.36 -17.29
C PRO A 892 24.79 8.04 -17.17
N LYS A 893 24.98 7.11 -18.10
CA LYS A 893 24.35 5.77 -18.01
C LYS A 893 24.90 4.95 -16.86
N THR A 894 26.19 5.16 -16.55
CA THR A 894 26.91 4.47 -15.49
C THR A 894 27.87 5.43 -14.81
N VAL A 895 28.15 5.20 -13.53
CA VAL A 895 29.16 5.91 -12.74
C VAL A 895 30.17 4.93 -12.18
N ARG A 896 31.42 5.35 -12.02
CA ARG A 896 32.49 4.51 -11.46
C ARG A 896 32.40 4.51 -9.95
N VAL A 897 32.24 3.32 -9.36
CA VAL A 897 32.27 3.09 -7.92
C VAL A 897 33.58 2.42 -7.54
N THR A 898 34.29 3.00 -6.58
CA THR A 898 35.52 2.46 -5.97
C THR A 898 35.26 2.23 -4.48
N ALA A 899 35.29 0.97 -4.05
CA ALA A 899 35.16 0.56 -2.66
C ALA A 899 36.54 0.15 -2.12
N ALA A 900 37.16 1.05 -1.36
CA ALA A 900 38.50 0.86 -0.80
C ALA A 900 38.45 0.27 0.63
N PRO A 901 39.40 -0.61 1.01
CA PRO A 901 39.48 -1.12 2.39
C PRO A 901 39.65 0.01 3.41
N SER A 902 39.02 -0.15 4.57
CA SER A 902 39.19 0.74 5.73
C SER A 902 40.01 0.04 6.83
N PRO A 903 40.38 0.74 7.93
CA PRO A 903 41.00 0.10 9.08
C PRO A 903 40.16 -1.02 9.72
N GLN A 904 38.84 -1.06 9.44
CA GLN A 904 37.93 -2.10 9.93
C GLN A 904 37.77 -3.27 8.95
N SER A 905 38.34 -3.17 7.74
CA SER A 905 38.32 -4.26 6.78
C SER A 905 39.27 -5.39 7.17
N ALA A 906 38.96 -6.62 6.74
CA ALA A 906 39.85 -7.75 6.93
C ALA A 906 41.24 -7.50 6.33
N ALA A 907 42.29 -7.99 7.01
CA ALA A 907 43.66 -7.84 6.53
C ALA A 907 43.83 -8.46 5.13
N GLY A 908 44.43 -7.70 4.20
CA GLY A 908 44.63 -8.12 2.82
C GLY A 908 43.42 -7.94 1.90
N LYS A 909 42.33 -7.33 2.37
CA LYS A 909 41.21 -6.94 1.51
C LYS A 909 41.70 -5.99 0.40
N GLU A 910 41.33 -6.27 -0.84
CA GLU A 910 41.68 -5.45 -2.00
C GLU A 910 40.61 -4.38 -2.28
N THR A 911 40.98 -3.36 -3.06
CA THR A 911 40.03 -2.37 -3.56
C THR A 911 39.18 -3.01 -4.66
N VAL A 912 37.87 -2.79 -4.60
CA VAL A 912 36.91 -3.27 -5.61
C VAL A 912 36.43 -2.09 -6.43
N GLU A 913 36.45 -2.22 -7.75
CA GLU A 913 35.93 -1.20 -8.67
C GLU A 913 34.89 -1.80 -9.61
N PHE A 914 33.81 -1.07 -9.86
CA PHE A 914 32.77 -1.45 -10.80
C PHE A 914 32.04 -0.22 -11.35
N ASP A 915 31.39 -0.37 -12.51
CA ASP A 915 30.55 0.66 -13.10
C ASP A 915 29.08 0.41 -12.71
N ALA A 916 28.53 1.23 -11.83
CA ALA A 916 27.14 1.12 -11.40
C ALA A 916 26.21 1.82 -12.39
N VAL A 917 25.06 1.21 -12.71
CA VAL A 917 24.04 1.82 -13.57
C VAL A 917 23.33 2.94 -12.82
N VAL A 918 23.25 4.13 -13.43
CA VAL A 918 22.52 5.27 -12.85
C VAL A 918 21.04 5.11 -13.20
N ARG A 919 20.19 5.10 -12.18
CA ARG A 919 18.74 4.90 -12.33
C ARG A 919 17.95 6.19 -12.23
N ILE A 920 18.45 7.21 -12.92
CA ILE A 920 17.73 8.42 -13.31
C ILE A 920 17.26 8.16 -14.75
N ASP A 921 16.00 7.79 -14.90
CA ASP A 921 15.50 7.13 -16.10
C ASP A 921 14.98 8.16 -17.14
N THR A 922 14.73 9.40 -16.72
CA THR A 922 14.19 10.45 -17.59
C THR A 922 14.92 11.80 -17.45
N PRO A 923 14.91 12.65 -18.49
CA PRO A 923 15.33 14.04 -18.40
C PRO A 923 14.70 14.82 -17.25
N GLY A 924 13.38 14.68 -17.02
CA GLY A 924 12.71 15.36 -15.90
C GLY A 924 13.27 14.95 -14.53
N GLU A 925 13.55 13.66 -14.33
CA GLU A 925 14.19 13.18 -13.11
C GLU A 925 15.61 13.72 -12.91
N ALA A 926 16.36 13.89 -14.00
CA ALA A 926 17.68 14.52 -13.95
C ALA A 926 17.58 15.98 -13.49
N ASP A 927 16.55 16.70 -13.92
CA ASP A 927 16.28 18.08 -13.50
C ASP A 927 15.93 18.16 -12.01
N TYR A 928 15.14 17.22 -11.51
CA TYR A 928 14.83 17.12 -10.07
C TYR A 928 16.10 16.92 -9.25
N TYR A 929 16.96 15.97 -9.67
CA TYR A 929 18.21 15.70 -8.96
C TYR A 929 19.16 16.91 -8.98
N ARG A 930 19.31 17.59 -10.12
CA ARG A 930 20.13 18.83 -10.23
C ARG A 930 19.63 19.98 -9.36
N ASN A 931 18.35 19.96 -9.00
CA ASN A 931 17.75 20.94 -8.11
C ASN A 931 17.86 20.57 -6.62
N GLY A 932 18.41 19.39 -6.30
CA GLY A 932 18.46 18.84 -4.94
C GLY A 932 17.17 18.12 -4.52
N GLY A 933 16.21 17.98 -5.42
CA GLY A 933 14.92 17.36 -5.18
C GLY A 933 13.80 17.99 -6.03
N ILE A 934 12.67 17.29 -6.13
CA ILE A 934 11.53 17.72 -6.94
C ILE A 934 10.84 18.95 -6.34
N LEU A 935 10.70 19.04 -5.00
CA LEU A 935 10.06 20.21 -4.36
C LEU A 935 10.88 21.48 -4.57
N GLN A 936 12.20 21.38 -4.49
CA GLN A 936 13.12 22.48 -4.77
C GLN A 936 13.00 22.93 -6.24
N TYR A 937 12.89 21.98 -7.18
CA TYR A 937 12.65 22.27 -8.60
C TYR A 937 11.32 23.02 -8.82
N VAL A 938 10.22 22.51 -8.24
CA VAL A 938 8.90 23.15 -8.34
C VAL A 938 8.95 24.56 -7.77
N LEU A 939 9.55 24.73 -6.59
CA LEU A 939 9.59 26.00 -5.90
C LEU A 939 10.37 27.07 -6.69
N ARG A 940 11.56 26.75 -7.21
CA ARG A 940 12.30 27.67 -8.10
C ARG A 940 11.48 28.04 -9.34
N SER A 941 10.74 27.08 -9.91
CA SER A 941 9.92 27.29 -11.10
C SER A 941 8.73 28.23 -10.85
N LEU A 942 8.13 28.19 -9.65
CA LEU A 942 6.99 29.04 -9.28
C LEU A 942 7.39 30.48 -8.89
N VAL A 943 8.61 30.67 -8.38
CA VAL A 943 9.17 31.98 -8.05
C VAL A 943 9.65 32.74 -9.31
N ALA A 944 10.13 32.01 -10.34
CA ALA A 944 10.78 32.56 -11.54
C ALA A 944 9.88 33.19 -12.63
#